data_AF-A0ABD5SHR9-F1
#
_entry.id   AF-A0ABD5SHR9-F1
#
_cell.length_a   1.000
_cell.length_b   1.000
_cell.length_c   1.000
_cell.angle_alpha   90.00
_cell.angle_beta   90.00
_cell.angle_gamma   90.00
#
_symmetry.space_group_name_H-M   'P 1'
#
loop_
_entity.id
_entity.type
_entity.pdbx_description
1 polymer ?
#
loop_
_entity_poly.entity_id
_entity_poly.type
_entity_poly.pdbx_seq_one_letter_code
_entity_poly.pdbx_strand_id
1 'polypeptide(L)'
;MANKEGGDWRTTRDSETRAASPVIGIILLFALVMMGAMLVFVAGSAMFDAIQSEADREQAQQFMLETDHRLSTVAETKTEQVLPDGVGPADVTGDGRIEVAWYANGSSSDPWSDPGCSVADSLGTLEYEQAGGTIAHQGGGVWETTNGQTRIVSEPDIGYDNDTLKLQILQLDNGDFGGSEAVARADHSRATKLTEEIKQTAAGCPNGTNVAFRITSSYHEGWYQYLQSEFDGNASVTHDPGAENVTVRIENVREPFDPAMFIVAKDYGLQGPGGKPLNHEQRLARSLTGKSGNNGNSANNGKGGGNAGTNAVFSIKTTIENTGERKDSQNISVSIWDEELNAKILEKEHRNLTIDDRDTKTIGHPELKFELNSTEMEKFSHGETYKYLIETEDDVIDTPGAFYVGTANPYFEVSNVDHKVKENVTITAEVQNIGIENTSDQSVDLELEYLDDETPDAYENIEASIVNGTYGATTTVKWTINSSRMLYGNHSYRIDTGDERSDLRTFTITTGVDPGETELHLDPGNQVNVSVLGTEVSAEGPTGEARVELTGGDKKEGKWQRDENGKWDVDLGRRTDNGGWEYNGDYEPQWVESGGRELRLEESEYGDWTWNGPGEWKEYDVYQKQWAPVTTEIITQTVNEEGVPTGDRNTLQPDNWGSSGYGQSRSPEAQNLNTHDTRDKIWRYNFTTQERVSLTLSSTLHSCGDYDKKNTDMYSDGETYDYHDTWSEYDGNGYWDHYDCMDISGESLNVDATTGSNNANVRVRDSENNTVPELRAGHQRQQSADEVLEHGDRDLFGGEFENGTGYLDLKEDQEFVFLFELTDEAPGSMDPDDYWDQAKETNTPGDPNFNDVIVLVEVDKIPTADIAAPAPVNEKGDQVDVGEGKSDNSTGDKTSSHDDPGIEVNTDHIVVG
;
A
#
# COMPACT_ATOMS: atom_id res chain seq x y z
N MET A 1 -124.94 87.27 51.08
CA MET A 1 -125.62 88.46 51.66
C MET A 1 -125.19 89.69 50.89
N ALA A 2 -126.06 90.71 50.85
CA ALA A 2 -125.87 92.15 50.56
C ALA A 2 -124.42 92.72 50.50
N ASN A 3 -124.09 93.81 49.77
CA ASN A 3 -124.93 94.85 49.14
C ASN A 3 -124.14 95.75 48.16
N LYS A 4 -124.87 96.39 47.22
CA LYS A 4 -124.91 97.83 46.81
C LYS A 4 -123.61 98.68 46.66
N GLU A 5 -123.45 99.36 45.51
CA GLU A 5 -123.61 100.83 45.26
C GLU A 5 -122.55 101.73 45.95
N GLY A 6 -122.03 102.82 45.37
CA GLY A 6 -122.27 103.53 44.11
C GLY A 6 -121.75 104.99 44.26
N GLY A 7 -121.46 105.72 43.18
CA GLY A 7 -121.05 107.14 43.30
C GLY A 7 -120.39 107.76 42.07
N ASP A 8 -121.01 108.81 41.53
CA ASP A 8 -120.59 109.61 40.35
C ASP A 8 -120.27 111.05 40.78
N TRP A 9 -119.25 111.68 40.17
CA TRP A 9 -119.37 113.07 39.67
C TRP A 9 -118.19 113.50 38.77
N ARG A 10 -118.50 114.28 37.73
CA ARG A 10 -117.60 115.03 36.82
C ARG A 10 -117.12 116.33 37.51
N THR A 11 -116.08 117.08 37.13
CA THR A 11 -115.75 117.59 35.78
C THR A 11 -114.45 118.44 35.85
N THR A 12 -113.64 118.48 34.77
CA THR A 12 -113.05 119.69 34.09
C THR A 12 -111.65 119.43 33.49
N ARG A 13 -111.56 119.56 32.16
CA ARG A 13 -110.37 119.94 31.36
C ARG A 13 -110.01 121.42 31.63
N ASP A 14 -108.83 121.97 31.35
CA ASP A 14 -107.57 121.52 30.70
C ASP A 14 -106.44 122.47 31.20
N SER A 15 -105.15 122.50 30.80
CA SER A 15 -104.29 121.80 29.81
C SER A 15 -102.80 122.11 30.08
N GLU A 16 -101.87 121.31 29.51
CA GLU A 16 -100.49 121.69 29.08
C GLU A 16 -99.43 122.21 30.11
N THR A 17 -98.13 121.82 30.09
CA THR A 17 -97.39 120.66 29.54
C THR A 17 -95.97 120.60 30.19
N ARG A 18 -95.23 119.49 29.97
CA ARG A 18 -93.74 119.34 30.01
C ARG A 18 -93.04 119.34 31.39
N ALA A 19 -91.94 118.62 31.61
CA ALA A 19 -91.35 117.51 30.85
C ALA A 19 -90.34 116.70 31.69
N ALA A 20 -90.54 115.38 31.79
CA ALA A 20 -89.50 114.40 32.08
C ALA A 20 -89.98 113.00 31.68
N SER A 21 -89.46 112.32 30.65
CA SER A 21 -88.75 112.77 29.45
C SER A 21 -88.93 111.64 28.41
N PRO A 22 -89.11 111.92 27.10
CA PRO A 22 -89.07 110.87 26.06
C PRO A 22 -87.83 109.96 26.18
N VAL A 23 -86.74 110.50 26.72
CA VAL A 23 -85.49 109.80 27.03
C VAL A 23 -85.68 108.55 27.91
N ILE A 24 -86.57 108.54 28.92
CA ILE A 24 -86.74 107.34 29.78
C ILE A 24 -87.45 106.21 29.02
N GLY A 25 -88.50 106.55 28.25
CA GLY A 25 -89.19 105.57 27.39
C GLY A 25 -88.28 105.03 26.29
N ILE A 26 -87.44 105.90 25.70
CA ILE A 26 -86.42 105.51 24.72
C ILE A 26 -85.33 104.65 25.36
N ILE A 27 -84.85 104.97 26.57
CA ILE A 27 -83.85 104.14 27.28
C ILE A 27 -84.43 102.76 27.64
N LEU A 28 -85.67 102.67 28.11
CA LEU A 28 -86.31 101.38 28.40
C LEU A 28 -86.54 100.56 27.12
N LEU A 29 -86.93 101.21 26.02
CA LEU A 29 -87.05 100.56 24.71
C LEU A 29 -85.67 100.07 24.24
N PHE A 30 -84.63 100.90 24.31
CA PHE A 30 -83.26 100.50 23.97
C PHE A 30 -82.76 99.37 24.87
N ALA A 31 -83.03 99.40 26.18
CA ALA A 31 -82.61 98.34 27.09
C ALA A 31 -83.33 97.02 26.80
N LEU A 32 -84.63 97.04 26.47
CA LEU A 32 -85.38 95.85 26.10
C LEU A 32 -85.00 95.32 24.71
N VAL A 33 -84.72 96.21 23.74
CA VAL A 33 -84.17 95.83 22.43
C VAL A 33 -82.75 95.28 22.57
N MET A 34 -81.91 95.85 23.43
CA MET A 34 -80.57 95.34 23.75
C MET A 34 -80.65 93.97 24.44
N MET A 35 -81.53 93.78 25.44
CA MET A 35 -81.73 92.46 26.06
C MET A 35 -82.28 91.42 25.08
N GLY A 36 -83.23 91.81 24.22
CA GLY A 36 -83.78 90.94 23.19
C GLY A 36 -82.72 90.55 22.15
N ALA A 37 -81.93 91.52 21.68
CA ALA A 37 -80.80 91.27 20.79
C ALA A 37 -79.71 90.41 21.46
N MET A 38 -79.45 90.59 22.76
CA MET A 38 -78.47 89.80 23.51
C MET A 38 -78.95 88.36 23.72
N LEU A 39 -80.24 88.14 23.98
CA LEU A 39 -80.85 86.79 24.03
C LEU A 39 -80.81 86.10 22.67
N VAL A 40 -81.17 86.80 21.59
CA VAL A 40 -81.10 86.28 20.22
C VAL A 40 -79.64 86.01 19.81
N PHE A 41 -78.69 86.83 20.24
CA PHE A 41 -77.27 86.63 19.99
C PHE A 41 -76.73 85.38 20.71
N VAL A 42 -77.08 85.17 21.99
CA VAL A 42 -76.65 83.99 22.76
C VAL A 42 -77.31 82.69 22.26
N ALA A 43 -78.58 82.73 21.88
CA ALA A 43 -79.24 81.57 21.27
C ALA A 43 -78.71 81.32 19.84
N GLY A 44 -78.42 82.40 19.11
CA GLY A 44 -77.86 82.36 17.76
C GLY A 44 -76.44 81.81 17.72
N SER A 45 -75.58 82.14 18.68
CA SER A 45 -74.22 81.59 18.75
C SER A 45 -74.25 80.08 18.98
N ALA A 46 -75.00 79.59 19.98
CA ALA A 46 -75.08 78.15 20.25
C ALA A 46 -75.68 77.34 19.08
N MET A 47 -76.61 77.91 18.32
CA MET A 47 -77.14 77.27 17.10
C MET A 47 -76.15 77.34 15.93
N PHE A 48 -75.39 78.42 15.82
CA PHE A 48 -74.34 78.57 14.81
C PHE A 48 -73.18 77.60 15.07
N ASP A 49 -72.73 77.48 16.32
CA ASP A 49 -71.68 76.52 16.74
C ASP A 49 -72.09 75.07 16.43
N ALA A 50 -73.37 74.71 16.63
CA ALA A 50 -73.89 73.38 16.30
C ALA A 50 -73.99 73.12 14.79
N ILE A 51 -74.42 74.11 14.00
CA ILE A 51 -74.44 74.02 12.53
C ILE A 51 -73.02 73.95 11.97
N GLN A 52 -72.09 74.73 12.53
CA GLN A 52 -70.69 74.71 12.15
C GLN A 52 -70.06 73.35 12.47
N SER A 53 -70.26 72.81 13.68
CA SER A 53 -69.74 71.48 14.04
C SER A 53 -70.31 70.33 13.20
N GLU A 54 -71.56 70.42 12.73
CA GLU A 54 -72.14 69.42 11.83
C GLU A 54 -71.60 69.59 10.40
N ALA A 55 -71.48 70.83 9.90
CA ALA A 55 -70.90 71.12 8.60
C ALA A 55 -69.40 70.75 8.51
N ASP A 56 -68.62 71.04 9.55
CA ASP A 56 -67.22 70.66 9.67
C ASP A 56 -67.09 69.12 9.64
N ARG A 57 -68.00 68.41 10.33
CA ARG A 57 -68.05 66.93 10.34
C ARG A 57 -68.43 66.33 8.99
N GLU A 58 -69.50 66.81 8.36
CA GLU A 58 -69.89 66.38 7.00
C GLU A 58 -68.75 66.67 6.00
N GLN A 59 -68.07 67.82 6.14
CA GLN A 59 -66.93 68.17 5.30
C GLN A 59 -65.75 67.21 5.51
N ALA A 60 -65.38 66.87 6.75
CA ALA A 60 -64.32 65.92 7.05
C ALA A 60 -64.66 64.49 6.58
N GLN A 61 -65.92 64.06 6.70
CA GLN A 61 -66.39 62.79 6.13
C GLN A 61 -66.28 62.76 4.60
N GLN A 62 -66.81 63.76 3.90
CA GLN A 62 -66.70 63.85 2.43
C GLN A 62 -65.23 63.92 1.97
N PHE A 63 -64.40 64.62 2.73
CA PHE A 63 -62.97 64.74 2.49
C PHE A 63 -62.24 63.39 2.61
N MET A 64 -62.51 62.63 3.67
CA MET A 64 -61.90 61.30 3.84
C MET A 64 -62.46 60.27 2.87
N LEU A 65 -63.74 60.35 2.47
CA LEU A 65 -64.31 59.49 1.43
C LEU A 65 -63.73 59.77 0.03
N GLU A 66 -63.47 61.03 -0.31
CA GLU A 66 -62.73 61.37 -1.54
C GLU A 66 -61.27 60.90 -1.47
N THR A 67 -60.65 60.95 -0.28
CA THR A 67 -59.29 60.43 -0.05
C THR A 67 -59.24 58.91 -0.19
N ASP A 68 -60.16 58.18 0.45
CA ASP A 68 -60.40 56.74 0.31
C ASP A 68 -60.58 56.33 -1.16
N HIS A 69 -61.49 57.00 -1.88
CA HIS A 69 -61.69 56.76 -3.31
C HIS A 69 -60.43 56.97 -4.16
N ARG A 70 -59.64 58.02 -3.87
CA ARG A 70 -58.36 58.26 -4.57
C ARG A 70 -57.31 57.21 -4.21
N LEU A 71 -57.19 56.81 -2.95
CA LEU A 71 -56.25 55.77 -2.51
C LEU A 71 -56.59 54.41 -3.14
N SER A 72 -57.88 54.02 -3.15
CA SER A 72 -58.35 52.83 -3.88
C SER A 72 -58.05 52.92 -5.37
N THR A 73 -58.30 54.08 -5.99
CA THR A 73 -57.95 54.33 -7.41
C THR A 73 -56.46 54.20 -7.67
N VAL A 74 -55.59 54.69 -6.78
CA VAL A 74 -54.13 54.52 -6.88
C VAL A 74 -53.74 53.05 -6.80
N ALA A 75 -54.29 52.30 -5.84
CA ALA A 75 -54.01 50.89 -5.62
C ALA A 75 -54.40 50.02 -6.83
N GLU A 76 -55.58 50.26 -7.41
CA GLU A 76 -56.06 49.55 -8.60
C GLU A 76 -55.37 49.98 -9.90
N THR A 77 -55.35 51.29 -10.19
CA THR A 77 -55.01 51.81 -11.53
C THR A 77 -53.54 52.13 -11.70
N LYS A 78 -52.74 52.09 -10.61
CA LYS A 78 -51.31 52.44 -10.59
C LYS A 78 -51.01 53.91 -10.95
N THR A 79 -52.05 54.72 -11.13
CA THR A 79 -51.94 56.12 -11.55
C THR A 79 -51.86 56.99 -10.33
N GLU A 80 -50.82 57.80 -10.22
CA GLU A 80 -50.64 58.76 -9.12
C GLU A 80 -51.83 59.72 -9.02
N GLN A 81 -52.34 59.90 -7.81
CA GLN A 81 -53.42 60.85 -7.52
C GLN A 81 -52.90 61.89 -6.53
N VAL A 82 -53.13 63.17 -6.86
CA VAL A 82 -52.98 64.25 -5.89
C VAL A 82 -54.07 64.08 -4.84
N LEU A 83 -53.74 64.10 -3.55
CA LEU A 83 -54.72 64.02 -2.47
C LEU A 83 -55.40 65.39 -2.27
N PRO A 84 -56.61 65.44 -1.67
CA PRO A 84 -57.33 66.71 -1.52
C PRO A 84 -56.61 67.71 -0.59
N ASP A 85 -56.63 69.00 -0.94
CA ASP A 85 -56.06 70.08 -0.13
C ASP A 85 -56.71 70.12 1.27
N GLY A 86 -55.94 69.77 2.30
CA GLY A 86 -56.44 69.58 3.66
C GLY A 86 -55.77 68.41 4.38
N VAL A 87 -55.27 67.43 3.61
CA VAL A 87 -54.20 66.52 4.07
C VAL A 87 -52.99 67.42 4.22
N GLY A 88 -52.54 67.66 5.46
CA GLY A 88 -51.32 68.42 5.70
C GLY A 88 -50.07 67.61 5.29
N PRO A 89 -48.90 67.85 5.90
CA PRO A 89 -47.94 66.76 6.10
C PRO A 89 -48.58 65.78 7.09
N ALA A 90 -49.57 65.01 6.62
CA ALA A 90 -50.25 64.01 7.41
C ALA A 90 -49.32 62.81 7.52
N ASP A 91 -48.68 62.72 8.67
CA ASP A 91 -47.79 61.64 9.02
C ASP A 91 -48.61 60.35 9.11
N VAL A 92 -48.35 59.37 8.24
CA VAL A 92 -49.01 58.07 8.32
C VAL A 92 -48.59 57.42 9.64
N THR A 93 -49.53 57.28 10.57
CA THR A 93 -49.25 56.73 11.90
C THR A 93 -49.14 55.20 11.82
N GLY A 94 -48.15 54.63 12.49
CA GLY A 94 -47.91 53.19 12.53
C GLY A 94 -48.74 52.43 13.57
N ASP A 95 -49.94 52.92 13.90
CA ASP A 95 -50.77 52.45 15.03
C ASP A 95 -51.69 51.25 14.70
N GLY A 96 -51.70 50.81 13.44
CA GLY A 96 -52.44 49.63 12.98
C GLY A 96 -51.51 48.48 12.59
N ARG A 97 -51.84 47.25 12.98
CA ARG A 97 -51.13 46.02 12.60
C ARG A 97 -52.11 44.91 12.23
N ILE A 98 -51.78 44.13 11.21
CA ILE A 98 -52.43 42.83 10.96
C ILE A 98 -51.44 41.69 11.20
N GLU A 99 -51.94 40.61 11.79
CA GLU A 99 -51.25 39.33 11.94
C GLU A 99 -52.14 38.22 11.40
N VAL A 100 -51.57 37.24 10.69
CA VAL A 100 -52.28 36.21 9.94
C VAL A 100 -51.59 34.88 10.24
N ALA A 101 -52.30 33.90 10.80
CA ALA A 101 -51.70 32.66 11.32
C ALA A 101 -52.52 31.40 11.03
N TRP A 102 -51.82 30.38 10.53
CA TRP A 102 -52.36 29.09 10.10
C TRP A 102 -52.13 28.06 11.20
N TYR A 103 -53.16 27.32 11.58
CA TYR A 103 -53.08 26.42 12.75
C TYR A 103 -53.85 25.11 12.54
N ALA A 104 -53.40 24.07 13.24
CA ALA A 104 -54.01 22.75 13.20
C ALA A 104 -55.24 22.64 14.12
N ASN A 105 -56.18 21.76 13.78
CA ASN A 105 -57.27 21.38 14.66
C ASN A 105 -56.76 20.81 16.00
N GLY A 106 -57.24 21.36 17.11
CA GLY A 106 -56.79 20.99 18.46
C GLY A 106 -55.44 21.58 18.89
N SER A 107 -54.83 22.48 18.10
CA SER A 107 -53.72 23.32 18.55
C SER A 107 -54.14 24.23 19.71
N SER A 108 -53.18 24.94 20.31
CA SER A 108 -53.40 25.81 21.47
C SER A 108 -54.50 26.86 21.23
N SER A 109 -55.05 27.43 22.30
CA SER A 109 -56.07 28.50 22.18
C SER A 109 -55.58 29.75 21.43
N ASP A 110 -54.28 29.86 21.17
CA ASP A 110 -53.63 30.92 20.40
C ASP A 110 -53.16 30.41 19.02
N PRO A 111 -53.79 30.84 17.91
CA PRO A 111 -53.36 30.54 16.54
C PRO A 111 -51.93 30.98 16.21
N TRP A 112 -51.38 31.97 16.92
CA TRP A 112 -50.05 32.54 16.66
C TRP A 112 -48.92 31.80 17.41
N SER A 113 -49.18 30.61 17.96
CA SER A 113 -48.19 29.85 18.73
C SER A 113 -47.02 29.31 17.90
N ASP A 114 -47.21 29.12 16.59
CA ASP A 114 -46.15 28.71 15.66
C ASP A 114 -45.72 29.90 14.79
N PRO A 115 -44.52 30.48 15.01
CA PRO A 115 -44.05 31.62 14.24
C PRO A 115 -43.77 31.27 12.77
N GLY A 116 -43.45 30.01 12.45
CA GLY A 116 -43.28 29.53 11.07
C GLY A 116 -44.60 29.51 10.29
N CYS A 117 -45.73 29.47 11.01
CA CYS A 117 -47.07 29.52 10.45
C CYS A 117 -47.79 30.85 10.66
N SER A 118 -47.05 31.94 10.88
CA SER A 118 -47.62 33.28 10.98
C SER A 118 -46.85 34.32 10.19
N VAL A 119 -47.57 35.32 9.67
CA VAL A 119 -47.03 36.53 9.05
C VAL A 119 -47.72 37.75 9.66
N ALA A 120 -47.00 38.87 9.74
CA ALA A 120 -47.52 40.10 10.31
C ALA A 120 -46.91 41.33 9.65
N ASP A 121 -47.73 42.36 9.43
CA ASP A 121 -47.29 43.63 8.84
C ASP A 121 -48.10 44.82 9.38
N SER A 122 -47.57 46.03 9.23
CA SER A 122 -48.26 47.27 9.60
C SER A 122 -49.34 47.64 8.58
N LEU A 123 -50.45 48.20 9.07
CA LEU A 123 -51.53 48.74 8.24
C LEU A 123 -51.25 50.18 7.83
N GLY A 124 -50.76 51.01 8.74
CA GLY A 124 -50.68 52.46 8.56
C GLY A 124 -52.05 53.13 8.60
N THR A 125 -52.11 54.30 9.22
CA THR A 125 -53.36 55.07 9.38
C THR A 125 -53.17 56.50 8.92
N LEU A 126 -54.16 57.03 8.22
CA LEU A 126 -54.27 58.45 7.90
C LEU A 126 -55.36 59.06 8.78
N GLU A 127 -54.96 59.86 9.78
CA GLU A 127 -55.86 60.49 10.74
C GLU A 127 -56.14 61.96 10.45
N TYR A 128 -57.35 62.42 10.74
CA TYR A 128 -57.76 63.81 10.68
C TYR A 128 -58.55 64.18 11.95
N GLU A 129 -57.95 65.01 12.80
CA GLU A 129 -58.56 65.53 14.02
C GLU A 129 -59.45 66.75 13.73
N GLN A 130 -60.64 66.78 14.32
CA GLN A 130 -61.58 67.91 14.24
C GLN A 130 -62.20 68.21 15.62
N ALA A 131 -62.82 69.39 15.77
CA ALA A 131 -63.34 69.86 17.05
C ALA A 131 -64.46 68.97 17.68
N GLY A 132 -65.01 68.00 16.94
CA GLY A 132 -66.03 67.05 17.38
C GLY A 132 -65.60 65.58 17.45
N GLY A 133 -64.37 65.21 17.05
CA GLY A 133 -63.91 63.82 16.99
C GLY A 133 -62.71 63.62 16.06
N THR A 134 -62.35 62.37 15.81
CA THR A 134 -61.29 61.99 14.84
C THR A 134 -61.92 61.14 13.74
N ILE A 135 -61.54 61.39 12.49
CA ILE A 135 -61.85 60.50 11.36
C ILE A 135 -60.55 59.96 10.77
N ALA A 136 -60.50 58.67 10.48
CA ALA A 136 -59.28 57.99 10.07
C ALA A 136 -59.56 56.99 8.95
N HIS A 137 -58.59 56.83 8.06
CA HIS A 137 -58.58 55.77 7.05
C HIS A 137 -57.48 54.76 7.41
N GLN A 138 -57.86 53.49 7.59
CA GLN A 138 -56.96 52.39 7.94
C GLN A 138 -57.44 51.09 7.28
N GLY A 139 -56.53 50.35 6.64
CA GLY A 139 -56.80 49.02 6.06
C GLY A 139 -57.77 49.00 4.87
N GLY A 140 -58.17 50.17 4.34
CA GLY A 140 -59.19 50.31 3.30
C GLY A 140 -60.60 50.59 3.83
N GLY A 141 -60.76 50.84 5.13
CA GLY A 141 -62.00 51.36 5.72
C GLY A 141 -61.82 52.77 6.27
N VAL A 142 -62.93 53.50 6.41
CA VAL A 142 -62.98 54.82 7.05
C VAL A 142 -63.76 54.74 8.35
N TRP A 143 -63.10 55.16 9.43
CA TRP A 143 -63.53 55.04 10.82
C TRP A 143 -63.70 56.43 11.42
N GLU A 144 -64.78 56.66 12.16
CA GLU A 144 -65.03 57.92 12.86
C GLU A 144 -65.24 57.69 14.35
N THR A 145 -64.39 58.31 15.16
CA THR A 145 -64.42 58.24 16.62
C THR A 145 -64.98 59.54 17.19
N THR A 146 -66.18 59.47 17.78
CA THR A 146 -66.87 60.61 18.41
C THR A 146 -67.22 60.25 19.85
N ASN A 147 -66.89 61.11 20.82
CA ASN A 147 -67.13 60.87 22.27
C ASN A 147 -66.61 59.51 22.80
N GLY A 148 -65.52 58.98 22.21
CA GLY A 148 -64.97 57.67 22.56
C GLY A 148 -65.74 56.47 22.01
N GLN A 149 -66.65 56.67 21.05
CA GLN A 149 -67.28 55.59 20.28
C GLN A 149 -66.83 55.67 18.82
N THR A 150 -66.29 54.57 18.30
CA THR A 150 -65.93 54.43 16.88
C THR A 150 -67.11 53.86 16.09
N ARG A 151 -67.39 54.44 14.92
CA ARG A 151 -68.34 53.93 13.93
C ARG A 151 -67.69 53.80 12.56
N ILE A 152 -68.23 52.90 11.74
CA ILE A 152 -67.84 52.75 10.34
C ILE A 152 -68.49 53.82 9.46
N VAL A 153 -67.73 54.32 8.48
CA VAL A 153 -68.16 55.33 7.47
C VAL A 153 -67.96 54.80 6.05
N SER A 154 -66.86 54.06 5.82
CA SER A 154 -66.57 53.29 4.60
C SER A 154 -66.11 51.89 5.00
N GLU A 155 -66.54 50.86 4.29
CA GLU A 155 -66.29 49.45 4.61
C GLU A 155 -65.00 48.93 3.94
N PRO A 156 -64.10 48.26 4.68
CA PRO A 156 -62.97 47.52 4.09
C PRO A 156 -63.43 46.46 3.08
N ASP A 157 -62.53 46.03 2.18
CA ASP A 157 -62.81 44.96 1.20
C ASP A 157 -62.33 43.57 1.70
N ILE A 158 -62.86 43.17 2.86
CA ILE A 158 -62.65 41.85 3.47
C ILE A 158 -63.97 41.06 3.42
N GLY A 159 -63.90 39.75 3.19
CA GLY A 159 -65.10 38.88 3.21
C GLY A 159 -64.78 37.40 3.06
N TYR A 160 -65.76 36.54 3.36
CA TYR A 160 -65.62 35.08 3.26
C TYR A 160 -66.94 34.39 2.87
N ASP A 161 -66.93 33.72 1.72
CA ASP A 161 -68.13 33.12 1.09
C ASP A 161 -68.32 31.62 1.40
N ASN A 162 -67.68 31.13 2.48
CA ASN A 162 -67.52 29.72 2.87
C ASN A 162 -66.58 28.87 1.99
N ASP A 163 -65.93 29.44 0.97
CA ASP A 163 -64.95 28.74 0.13
C ASP A 163 -63.65 29.55 0.02
N THR A 164 -63.76 30.85 -0.30
CA THR A 164 -62.63 31.76 -0.53
C THR A 164 -62.61 32.90 0.49
N LEU A 165 -61.50 33.03 1.24
CA LEU A 165 -61.21 34.22 2.05
C LEU A 165 -60.68 35.34 1.15
N LYS A 166 -61.47 36.41 1.00
CA LYS A 166 -61.04 37.66 0.38
C LYS A 166 -60.49 38.57 1.49
N LEU A 167 -59.16 38.70 1.54
CA LEU A 167 -58.47 39.58 2.49
C LEU A 167 -57.74 40.67 1.71
N GLN A 168 -58.46 41.70 1.24
CA GLN A 168 -57.86 42.86 0.60
C GLN A 168 -57.71 43.99 1.61
N ILE A 169 -56.47 44.35 1.91
CA ILE A 169 -56.13 45.32 2.94
C ILE A 169 -55.20 46.36 2.35
N LEU A 170 -55.63 47.60 2.40
CA LEU A 170 -54.85 48.74 1.93
C LEU A 170 -53.85 49.16 3.01
N GLN A 171 -52.56 48.91 2.75
CA GLN A 171 -51.46 49.36 3.60
C GLN A 171 -50.99 50.76 3.20
N LEU A 172 -50.79 51.64 4.17
CA LEU A 172 -50.26 52.99 3.99
C LEU A 172 -48.87 53.12 4.62
N ASP A 173 -48.02 53.97 4.03
CA ASP A 173 -46.74 54.38 4.59
C ASP A 173 -46.34 55.77 4.05
N ASN A 174 -45.43 56.44 4.74
CA ASN A 174 -44.88 57.73 4.35
C ASN A 174 -43.84 57.58 3.22
N GLY A 175 -43.87 58.51 2.26
CA GLY A 175 -42.86 58.60 1.20
C GLY A 175 -42.53 60.05 0.86
N ASP A 176 -41.23 60.35 0.68
CA ASP A 176 -40.80 61.64 0.14
C ASP A 176 -40.72 61.57 -1.39
N PHE A 177 -41.55 62.35 -2.06
CA PHE A 177 -41.63 62.44 -3.51
C PHE A 177 -41.18 63.82 -4.05
N GLY A 178 -40.63 64.69 -3.20
CA GLY A 178 -40.03 65.98 -3.59
C GLY A 178 -41.00 67.06 -4.12
N GLY A 179 -42.30 66.89 -3.88
CA GLY A 179 -43.36 67.82 -4.29
C GLY A 179 -43.86 68.72 -3.15
N SER A 180 -44.62 69.77 -3.49
CA SER A 180 -45.30 70.66 -2.52
C SER A 180 -46.76 70.27 -2.25
N GLU A 181 -47.29 69.31 -3.00
CA GLU A 181 -48.65 68.76 -2.88
C GLU A 181 -48.55 67.31 -2.39
N ALA A 182 -49.51 66.87 -1.57
CA ALA A 182 -49.59 65.47 -1.14
C ALA A 182 -50.01 64.59 -2.33
N VAL A 183 -49.21 63.59 -2.69
CA VAL A 183 -49.48 62.67 -3.80
C VAL A 183 -49.44 61.24 -3.30
N ALA A 184 -50.50 60.49 -3.57
CA ALA A 184 -50.55 59.05 -3.36
C ALA A 184 -49.99 58.30 -4.59
N ARG A 185 -49.04 57.40 -4.34
CA ARG A 185 -48.39 56.54 -5.34
C ARG A 185 -48.43 55.09 -4.86
N ALA A 186 -48.80 54.17 -5.75
CA ALA A 186 -48.81 52.74 -5.43
C ALA A 186 -47.39 52.17 -5.41
N ASP A 187 -46.97 51.61 -4.28
CA ASP A 187 -45.80 50.73 -4.20
C ASP A 187 -46.23 49.28 -4.41
N HIS A 188 -46.20 48.83 -5.68
CA HIS A 188 -46.53 47.43 -6.00
C HIS A 188 -45.53 46.40 -5.46
N SER A 189 -44.30 46.80 -5.11
CA SER A 189 -43.34 45.86 -4.50
C SER A 189 -43.76 45.47 -3.07
N ARG A 190 -44.49 46.37 -2.38
CA ARG A 190 -45.11 46.12 -1.08
C ARG A 190 -46.55 45.60 -1.18
N ALA A 191 -47.35 46.13 -2.11
CA ALA A 191 -48.76 45.73 -2.24
C ALA A 191 -48.96 44.23 -2.54
N THR A 192 -47.99 43.57 -3.20
CA THR A 192 -48.01 42.10 -3.35
C THR A 192 -47.31 41.37 -2.20
N LYS A 193 -46.47 42.04 -1.41
CA LYS A 193 -45.58 41.41 -0.42
C LYS A 193 -46.36 40.65 0.64
N LEU A 194 -47.25 41.31 1.38
CA LEU A 194 -48.06 40.65 2.42
C LEU A 194 -48.91 39.51 1.83
N THR A 195 -49.46 39.68 0.62
CA THR A 195 -50.24 38.63 -0.06
C THR A 195 -49.38 37.41 -0.42
N GLU A 196 -48.17 37.60 -0.93
CA GLU A 196 -47.24 36.50 -1.24
C GLU A 196 -46.66 35.87 0.03
N GLU A 197 -46.36 36.66 1.08
CA GLU A 197 -45.93 36.12 2.38
C GLU A 197 -47.03 35.27 3.03
N ILE A 198 -48.31 35.69 2.99
CA ILE A 198 -49.44 34.85 3.41
C ILE A 198 -49.49 33.52 2.63
N LYS A 199 -49.28 33.54 1.30
CA LYS A 199 -49.23 32.32 0.47
C LYS A 199 -48.02 31.43 0.79
N GLN A 200 -46.87 32.02 1.05
CA GLN A 200 -45.63 31.30 1.39
C GLN A 200 -45.73 30.66 2.77
N THR A 201 -46.16 31.41 3.80
CA THR A 201 -46.51 30.89 5.12
C THR A 201 -47.55 29.78 5.01
N ALA A 202 -48.60 29.97 4.19
CA ALA A 202 -49.57 28.91 3.92
C ALA A 202 -48.92 27.66 3.28
N ALA A 203 -47.94 27.80 2.40
CA ALA A 203 -47.24 26.67 1.78
C ALA A 203 -46.29 25.94 2.74
N GLY A 204 -45.67 26.64 3.69
CA GLY A 204 -44.79 26.05 4.72
C GLY A 204 -45.51 25.33 5.86
N CYS A 205 -46.84 25.32 5.90
CA CYS A 205 -47.63 24.87 7.05
C CYS A 205 -48.52 23.66 6.76
N PRO A 206 -47.96 22.46 6.54
CA PRO A 206 -48.69 21.26 6.09
C PRO A 206 -49.91 20.91 6.95
N ASN A 207 -49.78 21.07 8.27
CA ASN A 207 -50.85 20.75 9.23
C ASN A 207 -51.82 21.93 9.53
N GLY A 208 -51.60 23.11 8.94
CA GLY A 208 -52.42 24.30 9.17
C GLY A 208 -53.73 24.24 8.39
N THR A 209 -54.75 23.57 8.91
CA THR A 209 -56.09 23.42 8.29
C THR A 209 -57.00 24.63 8.51
N ASN A 210 -56.68 25.47 9.50
CA ASN A 210 -57.48 26.61 9.94
C ASN A 210 -56.70 27.91 9.75
N VAL A 211 -57.42 29.02 9.54
CA VAL A 211 -56.86 30.38 9.45
C VAL A 211 -57.40 31.24 10.58
N ALA A 212 -56.51 32.05 11.17
CA ALA A 212 -56.90 33.21 11.96
C ALA A 212 -56.24 34.47 11.40
N PHE A 213 -56.93 35.61 11.53
CA PHE A 213 -56.30 36.92 11.42
C PHE A 213 -56.67 37.81 12.61
N ARG A 214 -55.73 38.65 13.03
CA ARG A 214 -55.83 39.59 14.15
C ARG A 214 -55.50 40.98 13.64
N ILE A 215 -56.37 41.93 13.93
CA ILE A 215 -56.15 43.36 13.72
C ILE A 215 -55.95 43.99 15.09
N THR A 216 -54.78 44.61 15.30
CA THR A 216 -54.48 45.46 16.45
C THR A 216 -54.60 46.91 16.00
N SER A 217 -55.47 47.70 16.63
CA SER A 217 -55.75 49.07 16.18
C SER A 217 -56.51 49.90 17.24
N SER A 218 -56.17 51.19 17.33
CA SER A 218 -56.95 52.24 18.02
C SER A 218 -58.45 52.24 17.65
N TYR A 219 -58.78 51.73 16.46
CA TYR A 219 -60.13 51.67 15.87
C TYR A 219 -60.81 50.30 16.05
N HIS A 220 -60.33 49.45 16.96
CA HIS A 220 -60.78 48.07 17.18
C HIS A 220 -62.30 47.89 17.30
N GLU A 221 -63.02 48.87 17.86
CA GLU A 221 -64.48 48.79 18.07
C GLU A 221 -65.23 48.84 16.72
N GLY A 222 -64.75 49.67 15.79
CA GLY A 222 -65.27 49.70 14.41
C GLY A 222 -64.93 48.41 13.66
N TRP A 223 -63.68 47.95 13.76
CA TRP A 223 -63.24 46.69 13.17
C TRP A 223 -64.05 45.48 13.67
N TYR A 224 -64.37 45.44 14.97
CA TYR A 224 -65.20 44.37 15.54
C TYR A 224 -66.62 44.40 14.99
N GLN A 225 -67.27 45.57 14.97
CA GLN A 225 -68.64 45.70 14.45
C GLN A 225 -68.75 45.28 12.99
N TYR A 226 -67.78 45.66 12.16
CA TYR A 226 -67.69 45.26 10.76
C TYR A 226 -67.44 43.76 10.59
N LEU A 227 -66.36 43.23 11.17
CA LEU A 227 -65.97 41.83 11.00
C LEU A 227 -67.02 40.88 11.60
N GLN A 228 -67.68 41.25 12.71
CA GLN A 228 -68.78 40.48 13.28
C GLN A 228 -70.02 40.46 12.38
N SER A 229 -70.25 41.49 11.57
CA SER A 229 -71.34 41.55 10.60
C SER A 229 -71.01 40.78 9.32
N GLU A 230 -69.79 40.90 8.80
CA GLU A 230 -69.34 40.29 7.54
C GLU A 230 -69.17 38.76 7.67
N PHE A 231 -68.70 38.29 8.84
CA PHE A 231 -68.42 36.87 9.07
C PHE A 231 -69.51 36.14 9.88
N ASP A 232 -70.70 36.74 10.09
CA ASP A 232 -71.76 36.14 10.90
C ASP A 232 -72.18 34.75 10.37
N GLY A 233 -72.24 33.77 11.28
CA GLY A 233 -72.52 32.37 10.96
C GLY A 233 -71.41 31.59 10.25
N ASN A 234 -70.42 32.25 9.63
CA ASN A 234 -69.36 31.61 8.84
C ASN A 234 -68.01 31.49 9.59
N ALA A 235 -67.72 32.39 10.55
CA ALA A 235 -66.47 32.35 11.33
C ALA A 235 -66.65 32.81 12.79
N SER A 236 -65.68 32.50 13.64
CA SER A 236 -65.65 32.97 15.03
C SER A 236 -64.92 34.30 15.12
N VAL A 237 -65.65 35.37 15.45
CA VAL A 237 -65.08 36.72 15.71
C VAL A 237 -65.02 36.97 17.22
N THR A 238 -63.87 37.41 17.71
CA THR A 238 -63.62 37.73 19.13
C THR A 238 -62.94 39.09 19.27
N HIS A 239 -63.34 39.83 20.30
CA HIS A 239 -62.84 41.19 20.58
C HIS A 239 -62.23 41.26 21.98
N ASP A 240 -61.02 41.79 22.08
CA ASP A 240 -60.34 42.13 23.34
C ASP A 240 -60.09 43.66 23.38
N PRO A 241 -60.97 44.43 24.05
CA PRO A 241 -60.78 45.88 24.23
C PRO A 241 -59.56 46.24 25.09
N GLY A 242 -59.02 45.32 25.90
CA GLY A 242 -57.88 45.59 26.77
C GLY A 242 -56.53 45.51 26.06
N ALA A 243 -56.50 44.81 24.92
CA ALA A 243 -55.34 44.67 24.05
C ALA A 243 -55.58 45.27 22.65
N GLU A 244 -56.66 46.03 22.46
CA GLU A 244 -57.04 46.71 21.21
C GLU A 244 -57.12 45.76 20.00
N ASN A 245 -57.52 44.51 20.25
CA ASN A 245 -57.44 43.40 19.30
C ASN A 245 -58.80 42.89 18.85
N VAL A 246 -58.98 42.74 17.54
CA VAL A 246 -60.07 41.97 16.92
C VAL A 246 -59.47 40.75 16.25
N THR A 247 -60.03 39.56 16.49
CA THR A 247 -59.54 38.29 15.93
C THR A 247 -60.68 37.55 15.26
N VAL A 248 -60.46 37.12 14.01
CA VAL A 248 -61.35 36.24 13.24
C VAL A 248 -60.69 34.88 13.12
N ARG A 249 -61.47 33.80 13.28
CA ARG A 249 -61.02 32.40 13.16
C ARG A 249 -61.96 31.62 12.25
N ILE A 250 -61.41 31.04 11.19
CA ILE A 250 -62.11 30.20 10.22
C ILE A 250 -61.49 28.80 10.28
N GLU A 251 -62.33 27.79 10.47
CA GLU A 251 -61.91 26.39 10.61
C GLU A 251 -62.08 25.63 9.30
N ASN A 252 -61.21 24.65 9.04
CA ASN A 252 -61.28 23.72 7.90
C ASN A 252 -61.29 24.43 6.53
N VAL A 253 -60.49 25.48 6.36
CA VAL A 253 -60.32 26.18 5.07
C VAL A 253 -59.48 25.39 4.06
N ARG A 254 -58.80 24.33 4.51
CA ARG A 254 -58.12 23.34 3.66
C ARG A 254 -57.84 22.05 4.41
N GLU A 255 -57.64 20.98 3.65
CA GLU A 255 -57.08 19.73 4.15
C GLU A 255 -55.57 19.86 4.45
N PRO A 256 -55.01 19.04 5.37
CA PRO A 256 -53.57 18.92 5.52
C PRO A 256 -52.96 18.25 4.28
N PHE A 257 -51.68 18.51 4.03
CA PHE A 257 -50.95 17.96 2.89
C PHE A 257 -49.55 17.55 3.30
N ASP A 258 -48.98 16.54 2.64
CA ASP A 258 -47.57 16.19 2.84
C ASP A 258 -46.69 17.24 2.13
N PRO A 259 -45.72 17.88 2.82
CA PRO A 259 -44.79 18.81 2.17
C PRO A 259 -43.92 18.06 1.17
N ALA A 260 -43.32 18.78 0.21
CA ALA A 260 -42.34 18.20 -0.69
C ALA A 260 -41.19 17.58 0.11
N MET A 261 -40.79 16.36 -0.26
CA MET A 261 -39.69 15.64 0.38
C MET A 261 -38.98 14.82 -0.69
N PHE A 262 -37.75 15.22 -1.01
CA PHE A 262 -36.97 14.73 -2.15
C PHE A 262 -36.01 13.63 -1.72
N ILE A 263 -36.33 12.38 -2.06
CA ILE A 263 -35.52 11.21 -1.69
C ILE A 263 -34.75 10.64 -2.90
N VAL A 264 -33.62 9.98 -2.64
CA VAL A 264 -32.81 9.29 -3.64
C VAL A 264 -33.43 7.91 -3.95
N ALA A 265 -34.53 7.92 -4.71
CA ALA A 265 -35.29 6.71 -5.01
C ALA A 265 -34.51 5.62 -5.77
N LYS A 266 -33.52 6.00 -6.60
CA LYS A 266 -32.67 5.02 -7.28
C LYS A 266 -31.33 5.55 -7.79
N ASP A 267 -30.24 4.94 -7.34
CA ASP A 267 -28.93 5.05 -7.98
C ASP A 267 -28.82 4.09 -9.20
N TYR A 268 -28.16 4.57 -10.26
CA TYR A 268 -27.82 3.81 -11.47
C TYR A 268 -26.30 3.68 -11.69
N GLY A 269 -25.48 4.23 -10.81
CA GLY A 269 -24.03 4.20 -10.93
C GLY A 269 -23.45 5.24 -11.89
N LEU A 270 -22.16 5.06 -12.15
CA LEU A 270 -21.40 5.88 -13.09
C LEU A 270 -21.78 5.56 -14.54
N GLN A 271 -21.80 6.61 -15.35
CA GLN A 271 -21.99 6.57 -16.79
C GLN A 271 -20.81 7.22 -17.50
N GLY A 272 -20.48 6.70 -18.68
CA GLY A 272 -19.41 7.23 -19.51
C GLY A 272 -19.80 8.50 -20.28
N PRO A 273 -18.88 9.03 -21.11
CA PRO A 273 -19.11 10.24 -21.90
C PRO A 273 -20.44 10.22 -22.68
N GLY A 274 -21.25 11.27 -22.47
CA GLY A 274 -22.58 11.39 -23.08
C GLY A 274 -23.70 10.59 -22.40
N GLY A 275 -23.52 10.15 -21.15
CA GLY A 275 -24.54 9.39 -20.40
C GLY A 275 -24.72 7.95 -20.89
N LYS A 276 -23.74 7.43 -21.63
CA LYS A 276 -23.75 6.04 -22.11
C LYS A 276 -23.51 5.09 -20.93
N PRO A 277 -24.16 3.92 -20.89
CA PRO A 277 -23.77 2.86 -19.99
C PRO A 277 -22.27 2.58 -20.16
N LEU A 278 -21.54 2.54 -19.06
CA LEU A 278 -20.28 1.81 -19.03
C LEU A 278 -20.63 0.32 -19.24
N ASN A 279 -19.81 -0.40 -20.01
CA ASN A 279 -19.86 -1.85 -19.96
C ASN A 279 -19.56 -2.29 -18.53
N HIS A 280 -20.30 -3.27 -18.02
CA HIS A 280 -20.33 -3.64 -16.60
C HIS A 280 -18.95 -4.04 -16.03
N GLU A 281 -18.00 -4.36 -16.91
CA GLU A 281 -16.63 -4.74 -16.62
C GLU A 281 -15.66 -3.54 -16.47
N GLN A 282 -16.03 -2.30 -16.86
CA GLN A 282 -15.04 -1.22 -17.06
C GLN A 282 -15.29 0.04 -16.23
N ARG A 283 -14.77 -0.10 -15.01
CA ARG A 283 -14.21 0.88 -14.05
C ARG A 283 -13.42 2.03 -14.73
N LEU A 284 -13.10 3.11 -13.99
CA LEU A 284 -12.84 4.46 -14.54
C LEU A 284 -11.63 4.60 -15.51
N ALA A 285 -10.74 3.61 -15.58
CA ALA A 285 -9.49 3.59 -16.33
C ALA A 285 -9.58 4.13 -17.77
N ARG A 286 -10.56 3.66 -18.56
CA ARG A 286 -10.71 4.03 -19.97
C ARG A 286 -11.27 5.45 -20.18
N SER A 287 -11.91 6.02 -19.16
CA SER A 287 -12.38 7.41 -19.19
C SER A 287 -11.26 8.39 -18.78
N LEU A 288 -10.42 7.99 -17.81
CA LEU A 288 -9.29 8.79 -17.33
C LEU A 288 -8.15 8.91 -18.35
N THR A 289 -7.88 7.87 -19.16
CA THR A 289 -6.73 7.82 -20.08
C THR A 289 -6.83 8.74 -21.33
N GLY A 290 -7.82 9.64 -21.40
CA GLY A 290 -7.88 10.75 -22.37
C GLY A 290 -8.05 10.37 -23.85
N LYS A 291 -8.12 9.07 -24.18
CA LYS A 291 -8.27 8.58 -25.56
C LYS A 291 -9.73 8.28 -25.87
N SER A 292 -10.40 9.25 -26.50
CA SER A 292 -11.69 9.03 -27.18
C SER A 292 -11.57 7.81 -28.10
N GLY A 293 -12.37 6.78 -27.82
CA GLY A 293 -12.20 5.46 -28.41
C GLY A 293 -12.27 5.45 -29.93
N ASN A 294 -11.19 5.03 -30.57
CA ASN A 294 -11.23 4.64 -31.99
C ASN A 294 -11.21 3.12 -32.04
N ASN A 295 -12.39 2.51 -32.12
CA ASN A 295 -12.55 1.07 -32.22
C ASN A 295 -11.83 0.57 -33.49
N GLY A 296 -10.99 -0.45 -33.35
CA GLY A 296 -10.05 -0.88 -34.37
C GLY A 296 -10.69 -1.57 -35.58
N ASN A 297 -11.32 -0.81 -36.48
CA ASN A 297 -11.52 -1.27 -37.86
C ASN A 297 -11.66 -0.14 -38.89
N SER A 298 -11.23 -0.43 -40.12
CA SER A 298 -11.35 0.40 -41.34
C SER A 298 -10.54 1.70 -41.38
N ALA A 299 -9.34 1.61 -41.96
CA ALA A 299 -8.69 2.76 -42.58
C ALA A 299 -9.54 3.33 -43.73
N ASN A 300 -10.00 4.59 -43.64
CA ASN A 300 -10.20 5.43 -44.82
C ASN A 300 -10.26 6.94 -44.52
N ASN A 301 -9.79 7.72 -45.50
CA ASN A 301 -9.56 9.18 -45.47
C ASN A 301 -10.67 10.06 -44.86
N GLY A 302 -10.26 11.04 -44.04
CA GLY A 302 -11.08 12.22 -43.69
C GLY A 302 -10.29 13.34 -43.01
N LYS A 303 -10.13 14.49 -43.66
CA LYS A 303 -9.54 15.69 -43.03
C LYS A 303 -10.50 16.28 -41.98
N GLY A 304 -10.00 16.49 -40.76
CA GLY A 304 -10.72 17.24 -39.73
C GLY A 304 -9.81 17.59 -38.56
N GLY A 305 -9.11 18.72 -38.64
CA GLY A 305 -8.31 19.22 -37.51
C GLY A 305 -9.23 19.83 -36.45
N GLY A 306 -9.33 19.19 -35.29
CA GLY A 306 -9.99 19.70 -34.10
C GLY A 306 -9.13 19.39 -32.88
N ASN A 307 -8.85 20.40 -32.06
CA ASN A 307 -8.00 20.25 -30.88
C ASN A 307 -8.81 19.52 -29.80
N ALA A 308 -8.60 18.22 -29.64
CA ALA A 308 -9.31 17.41 -28.66
C ALA A 308 -8.78 17.71 -27.26
N GLY A 309 -9.60 18.37 -26.43
CA GLY A 309 -9.29 18.59 -25.02
C GLY A 309 -9.22 17.24 -24.28
N THR A 310 -8.17 17.06 -23.49
CA THR A 310 -7.77 15.79 -22.86
C THR A 310 -8.51 15.47 -21.56
N ASN A 311 -9.70 16.06 -21.35
CA ASN A 311 -10.43 15.93 -20.09
C ASN A 311 -11.17 14.60 -20.01
N ALA A 312 -11.04 13.91 -18.88
CA ALA A 312 -11.85 12.73 -18.57
C ALA A 312 -13.29 13.15 -18.25
N VAL A 313 -14.31 12.46 -18.79
CA VAL A 313 -15.72 12.85 -18.61
C VAL A 313 -16.58 11.67 -18.21
N PHE A 314 -17.22 11.76 -17.04
CA PHE A 314 -18.22 10.81 -16.58
C PHE A 314 -19.38 11.55 -15.89
N SER A 315 -20.45 10.84 -15.56
CA SER A 315 -21.58 11.36 -14.79
C SER A 315 -22.16 10.28 -13.90
N ILE A 316 -22.69 10.65 -12.75
CA ILE A 316 -23.43 9.73 -11.88
C ILE A 316 -24.92 9.91 -12.16
N LYS A 317 -25.64 8.81 -12.39
CA LYS A 317 -27.07 8.85 -12.76
C LYS A 317 -27.93 8.40 -11.60
N THR A 318 -28.95 9.19 -11.28
CA THR A 318 -29.88 8.93 -10.18
C THR A 318 -31.31 9.32 -10.55
N THR A 319 -32.29 8.68 -9.93
CA THR A 319 -33.69 9.12 -9.88
C THR A 319 -33.97 9.67 -8.50
N ILE A 320 -34.39 10.93 -8.45
CA ILE A 320 -34.93 11.60 -7.26
C ILE A 320 -36.45 11.49 -7.31
N GLU A 321 -37.09 11.19 -6.19
CA GLU A 321 -38.55 11.12 -6.04
C GLU A 321 -39.00 12.21 -5.08
N ASN A 322 -40.02 12.99 -5.46
CA ASN A 322 -40.72 13.88 -4.55
C ASN A 322 -41.91 13.12 -3.95
N THR A 323 -41.81 12.70 -2.70
CA THR A 323 -42.86 11.91 -2.04
C THR A 323 -44.06 12.76 -1.59
N GLY A 324 -43.92 14.08 -1.59
CA GLY A 324 -44.92 15.04 -1.11
C GLY A 324 -46.04 15.38 -2.09
N GLU A 325 -47.05 16.08 -1.59
CA GLU A 325 -48.22 16.58 -2.34
C GLU A 325 -48.01 17.97 -2.96
N ARG A 326 -46.77 18.46 -2.96
CA ARG A 326 -46.40 19.78 -3.48
C ARG A 326 -45.24 19.66 -4.45
N LYS A 327 -45.36 20.34 -5.59
CA LYS A 327 -44.23 20.67 -6.46
C LYS A 327 -43.22 21.54 -5.72
N ASP A 328 -41.94 21.24 -5.84
CA ASP A 328 -40.86 22.07 -5.27
C ASP A 328 -39.56 22.02 -6.11
N SER A 329 -38.48 22.67 -5.65
CA SER A 329 -37.17 22.71 -6.30
C SER A 329 -36.03 22.78 -5.30
N GLN A 330 -35.16 21.76 -5.33
CA GLN A 330 -33.98 21.65 -4.45
C GLN A 330 -32.69 21.51 -5.24
N ASN A 331 -31.57 21.76 -4.59
CA ASN A 331 -30.24 21.43 -5.12
C ASN A 331 -29.94 19.95 -4.85
N ILE A 332 -29.36 19.26 -5.84
CA ILE A 332 -28.89 17.88 -5.71
C ILE A 332 -27.37 17.89 -5.83
N SER A 333 -26.68 17.39 -4.82
CA SER A 333 -25.22 17.23 -4.83
C SER A 333 -24.81 15.77 -4.95
N VAL A 334 -23.69 15.56 -5.63
CA VAL A 334 -22.97 14.29 -5.65
C VAL A 334 -21.53 14.56 -5.23
N SER A 335 -21.13 13.99 -4.11
CA SER A 335 -19.80 14.13 -3.53
C SER A 335 -19.01 12.83 -3.70
N ILE A 336 -17.73 12.92 -4.11
CA ILE A 336 -16.83 11.77 -4.30
C ILE A 336 -15.77 11.80 -3.20
N TRP A 337 -15.53 10.65 -2.59
CA TRP A 337 -14.69 10.45 -1.42
C TRP A 337 -13.76 9.25 -1.60
N ASP A 338 -12.75 9.15 -0.74
CA ASP A 338 -11.97 7.93 -0.53
C ASP A 338 -12.83 6.75 -0.03
N GLU A 339 -12.25 5.54 0.00
CA GLU A 339 -12.99 4.34 0.40
C GLU A 339 -13.57 4.42 1.82
N GLU A 340 -12.89 5.10 2.75
CA GLU A 340 -13.34 5.23 4.13
C GLU A 340 -14.32 6.39 4.39
N LEU A 341 -14.63 7.23 3.38
CA LEU A 341 -15.39 8.48 3.53
C LEU A 341 -14.74 9.52 4.46
N ASN A 342 -13.41 9.48 4.61
CA ASN A 342 -12.66 10.42 5.43
C ASN A 342 -12.33 11.73 4.66
N ALA A 343 -12.09 11.66 3.35
CA ALA A 343 -11.63 12.79 2.54
C ALA A 343 -12.48 13.01 1.28
N LYS A 344 -13.15 14.17 1.18
CA LYS A 344 -13.87 14.58 -0.03
C LYS A 344 -12.91 15.02 -1.13
N ILE A 345 -12.95 14.32 -2.25
CA ILE A 345 -12.05 14.49 -3.40
C ILE A 345 -12.62 15.48 -4.41
N LEU A 346 -13.89 15.29 -4.78
CA LEU A 346 -14.65 16.11 -5.73
C LEU A 346 -16.11 16.26 -5.30
N GLU A 347 -16.80 17.22 -5.91
CA GLU A 347 -18.21 17.50 -5.66
C GLU A 347 -18.86 18.09 -6.91
N LYS A 348 -20.11 17.71 -7.18
CA LYS A 348 -20.91 18.23 -8.28
C LYS A 348 -22.33 18.53 -7.83
N GLU A 349 -22.77 19.76 -8.06
CA GLU A 349 -24.10 20.23 -7.71
C GLU A 349 -24.93 20.50 -8.98
N HIS A 350 -26.19 20.06 -8.99
CA HIS A 350 -27.23 20.49 -9.92
C HIS A 350 -28.28 21.31 -9.17
N ARG A 351 -28.45 22.58 -9.54
CA ARG A 351 -29.28 23.54 -8.81
C ARG A 351 -30.71 23.60 -9.29
N ASN A 352 -31.64 23.81 -8.36
CA ASN A 352 -33.07 24.00 -8.61
C ASN A 352 -33.70 22.87 -9.45
N LEU A 353 -33.50 21.61 -9.06
CA LEU A 353 -34.18 20.48 -9.68
C LEU A 353 -35.67 20.54 -9.38
N THR A 354 -36.48 21.05 -10.30
CA THR A 354 -37.93 21.02 -10.13
C THR A 354 -38.52 19.63 -10.35
N ILE A 355 -39.31 19.13 -9.40
CA ILE A 355 -40.12 17.91 -9.48
C ILE A 355 -41.56 18.27 -9.09
N ASP A 356 -42.55 17.71 -9.79
CA ASP A 356 -43.97 17.89 -9.48
C ASP A 356 -44.40 17.01 -8.28
N ASP A 357 -45.64 17.12 -7.81
CA ASP A 357 -46.15 16.34 -6.68
C ASP A 357 -46.22 14.84 -7.00
N ARG A 358 -45.74 13.99 -6.07
CA ARG A 358 -45.68 12.52 -6.19
C ARG A 358 -45.06 12.03 -7.52
N ASP A 359 -44.10 12.77 -8.06
CA ASP A 359 -43.41 12.46 -9.32
C ASP A 359 -41.92 12.16 -9.12
N THR A 360 -41.29 11.58 -10.13
CA THR A 360 -39.89 11.18 -10.12
C THR A 360 -39.12 11.84 -11.27
N LYS A 361 -37.86 12.20 -11.03
CA LYS A 361 -37.01 12.81 -12.03
C LYS A 361 -35.64 12.17 -12.06
N THR A 362 -35.29 11.64 -13.23
CA THR A 362 -33.99 11.03 -13.46
C THR A 362 -33.02 12.05 -14.04
N ILE A 363 -31.88 12.24 -13.39
CA ILE A 363 -30.79 13.14 -13.82
C ILE A 363 -29.48 12.37 -13.92
N GLY A 364 -28.53 12.89 -14.70
CA GLY A 364 -27.23 12.25 -14.90
C GLY A 364 -26.34 13.06 -15.82
N HIS A 365 -26.26 12.70 -17.10
CA HIS A 365 -25.63 13.54 -18.10
C HIS A 365 -26.68 14.46 -18.78
N PRO A 366 -26.49 15.81 -18.81
CA PRO A 366 -25.30 16.56 -18.40
C PRO A 366 -25.31 17.14 -16.97
N GLU A 367 -26.38 16.95 -16.20
CA GLU A 367 -26.62 17.64 -14.91
C GLU A 367 -25.53 17.36 -13.86
N LEU A 368 -25.26 16.08 -13.61
CA LEU A 368 -24.32 15.51 -12.65
C LEU A 368 -23.03 15.03 -13.36
N LYS A 369 -22.58 15.81 -14.34
CA LYS A 369 -21.37 15.54 -15.12
C LYS A 369 -20.11 16.10 -14.45
N PHE A 370 -19.11 15.24 -14.29
CA PHE A 370 -17.74 15.56 -13.93
C PHE A 370 -16.89 15.67 -15.21
N GLU A 371 -16.15 16.76 -15.36
CA GLU A 371 -15.18 16.97 -16.46
C GLU A 371 -13.82 17.26 -15.82
N LEU A 372 -13.00 16.23 -15.64
CA LEU A 372 -11.76 16.34 -14.89
C LEU A 372 -10.67 17.00 -15.73
N ASN A 373 -9.98 17.97 -15.13
CA ASN A 373 -8.69 18.46 -15.62
C ASN A 373 -7.52 17.64 -15.02
N SER A 374 -6.30 17.85 -15.52
CA SER A 374 -5.11 17.09 -15.09
C SER A 374 -4.88 17.08 -13.56
N THR A 375 -5.06 18.21 -12.89
CA THR A 375 -4.89 18.31 -11.42
C THR A 375 -6.03 17.65 -10.64
N GLU A 376 -7.20 17.44 -11.26
CA GLU A 376 -8.28 16.64 -10.65
C GLU A 376 -8.08 15.15 -10.89
N MET A 377 -7.46 14.77 -12.01
CA MET A 377 -7.05 13.38 -12.28
C MET A 377 -5.95 12.92 -11.34
N GLU A 378 -4.97 13.78 -11.02
CA GLU A 378 -3.89 13.53 -10.04
C GLU A 378 -4.40 13.23 -8.61
N LYS A 379 -5.69 13.44 -8.32
CA LYS A 379 -6.29 13.06 -7.02
C LYS A 379 -6.75 11.60 -6.95
N PHE A 380 -6.74 10.89 -8.07
CA PHE A 380 -7.14 9.48 -8.14
C PHE A 380 -5.91 8.62 -8.41
N SER A 381 -5.62 7.72 -7.47
CA SER A 381 -4.63 6.66 -7.67
C SER A 381 -5.25 5.51 -8.46
N HIS A 382 -4.43 4.77 -9.17
CA HIS A 382 -4.81 3.45 -9.69
C HIS A 382 -4.71 2.42 -8.54
N GLY A 383 -5.49 1.34 -8.61
CA GLY A 383 -5.57 0.32 -7.53
C GLY A 383 -6.63 0.63 -6.46
N GLU A 384 -7.15 1.86 -6.43
CA GLU A 384 -8.02 2.37 -5.37
C GLU A 384 -9.52 2.29 -5.69
N THR A 385 -10.32 2.08 -4.65
CA THR A 385 -11.78 2.20 -4.69
C THR A 385 -12.23 3.53 -4.10
N TYR A 386 -13.13 4.21 -4.79
CA TYR A 386 -13.69 5.49 -4.39
C TYR A 386 -15.20 5.37 -4.19
N LYS A 387 -15.73 6.06 -3.19
CA LYS A 387 -17.17 6.10 -2.90
C LYS A 387 -17.77 7.43 -3.34
N TYR A 388 -19.07 7.44 -3.61
CA TYR A 388 -19.83 8.65 -3.81
C TYR A 388 -21.15 8.62 -3.05
N LEU A 389 -21.55 9.80 -2.59
CA LEU A 389 -22.84 10.06 -1.97
C LEU A 389 -23.69 10.88 -2.93
N ILE A 390 -24.99 10.61 -2.96
CA ILE A 390 -26.00 11.44 -3.61
C ILE A 390 -26.84 12.05 -2.49
N GLU A 391 -26.96 13.37 -2.51
CA GLU A 391 -27.49 14.18 -1.42
C GLU A 391 -28.53 15.16 -2.01
N THR A 392 -29.70 15.25 -1.37
CA THR A 392 -30.73 16.28 -1.60
C THR A 392 -30.73 17.25 -0.42
N GLU A 393 -31.69 18.17 -0.33
CA GLU A 393 -31.84 19.01 0.89
C GLU A 393 -32.56 18.27 2.03
N ASP A 394 -33.26 17.16 1.73
CA ASP A 394 -34.01 16.34 2.70
C ASP A 394 -33.39 14.96 3.00
N ASP A 395 -32.57 14.42 2.10
CA ASP A 395 -32.19 12.99 2.07
C ASP A 395 -30.74 12.78 1.62
N VAL A 396 -30.13 11.70 2.07
CA VAL A 396 -28.78 11.26 1.70
C VAL A 396 -28.82 9.75 1.49
N ILE A 397 -28.28 9.27 0.36
CA ILE A 397 -28.31 7.84 0.04
C ILE A 397 -27.69 6.97 1.17
N ASP A 398 -28.49 6.07 1.75
CA ASP A 398 -28.09 5.20 2.87
C ASP A 398 -26.85 4.34 2.57
N THR A 399 -26.72 3.90 1.32
CA THR A 399 -25.60 3.08 0.85
C THR A 399 -24.80 3.89 -0.18
N PRO A 400 -23.56 4.30 0.14
CA PRO A 400 -22.69 4.98 -0.81
C PRO A 400 -22.45 4.09 -2.03
N GLY A 401 -22.60 4.65 -3.23
CA GLY A 401 -22.16 3.96 -4.43
C GLY A 401 -20.63 3.95 -4.51
N ALA A 402 -20.06 2.99 -5.23
CA ALA A 402 -18.61 2.81 -5.33
C ALA A 402 -18.15 2.60 -6.77
N PHE A 403 -16.94 3.06 -7.08
CA PHE A 403 -16.24 2.77 -8.32
C PHE A 403 -14.75 2.66 -8.08
N TYR A 404 -14.10 1.79 -8.84
CA TYR A 404 -12.66 1.60 -8.79
C TYR A 404 -11.96 2.38 -9.91
N VAL A 405 -10.73 2.79 -9.64
CA VAL A 405 -9.82 3.45 -10.58
C VAL A 405 -8.61 2.54 -10.76
N GLY A 406 -8.23 2.27 -12.01
CA GLY A 406 -7.11 1.39 -12.32
C GLY A 406 -6.45 1.71 -13.66
N THR A 407 -5.41 0.98 -14.01
CA THR A 407 -4.79 1.01 -15.33
C THR A 407 -5.69 0.34 -16.38
N ALA A 408 -5.52 0.68 -17.67
CA ALA A 408 -6.39 0.22 -18.75
C ALA A 408 -6.17 -1.26 -19.15
N ASN A 409 -4.98 -1.79 -18.85
CA ASN A 409 -4.57 -3.18 -18.96
C ASN A 409 -4.32 -3.70 -17.52
N PRO A 410 -4.10 -5.01 -17.29
CA PRO A 410 -3.47 -5.47 -16.05
C PRO A 410 -2.15 -4.73 -15.80
N TYR A 411 -1.86 -4.46 -14.53
CA TYR A 411 -0.56 -3.98 -14.05
C TYR A 411 -0.40 -4.45 -12.61
N PHE A 412 0.75 -5.03 -12.26
CA PHE A 412 0.95 -5.62 -10.93
C PHE A 412 1.92 -4.80 -10.07
N GLU A 413 1.36 -4.14 -9.05
CA GLU A 413 2.10 -3.36 -8.06
C GLU A 413 2.52 -4.24 -6.87
N VAL A 414 3.74 -4.03 -6.36
CA VAL A 414 4.34 -4.79 -5.25
C VAL A 414 4.45 -3.92 -4.00
N SER A 415 3.79 -4.34 -2.92
CA SER A 415 3.75 -3.63 -1.65
C SER A 415 4.06 -4.55 -0.46
N ASN A 416 4.19 -3.95 0.74
CA ASN A 416 4.37 -4.65 2.02
C ASN A 416 5.49 -5.72 2.05
N VAL A 417 6.58 -5.47 1.32
CA VAL A 417 7.75 -6.37 1.23
C VAL A 417 8.52 -6.42 2.55
N ASP A 418 8.51 -7.60 3.18
CA ASP A 418 9.13 -7.91 4.47
C ASP A 418 9.90 -9.25 4.41
N HIS A 419 10.83 -9.46 5.35
CA HIS A 419 11.47 -10.76 5.55
C HIS A 419 11.69 -11.09 7.04
N LYS A 420 11.83 -12.37 7.34
CA LYS A 420 12.12 -12.88 8.69
C LYS A 420 13.16 -14.00 8.60
N VAL A 421 14.29 -13.83 9.28
CA VAL A 421 15.36 -14.84 9.40
C VAL A 421 15.23 -15.54 10.75
N LYS A 422 15.12 -16.88 10.73
CA LYS A 422 15.17 -17.81 11.87
C LYS A 422 15.83 -19.12 11.38
N GLU A 423 15.29 -20.28 11.76
CA GLU A 423 15.52 -21.61 11.14
C GLU A 423 15.33 -21.58 9.61
N ASN A 424 14.39 -20.75 9.12
CA ASN A 424 14.16 -20.47 7.71
C ASN A 424 14.16 -18.96 7.47
N VAL A 425 14.54 -18.53 6.27
CA VAL A 425 14.25 -17.21 5.72
C VAL A 425 12.84 -17.25 5.14
N THR A 426 11.94 -16.41 5.65
CA THR A 426 10.61 -16.19 5.07
C THR A 426 10.57 -14.81 4.44
N ILE A 427 10.33 -14.73 3.12
CA ILE A 427 10.13 -13.48 2.39
C ILE A 427 8.64 -13.38 2.02
N THR A 428 8.02 -12.23 2.27
CA THR A 428 6.60 -11.99 1.96
C THR A 428 6.40 -10.65 1.28
N ALA A 429 5.46 -10.59 0.34
CA ALA A 429 4.98 -9.34 -0.25
C ALA A 429 3.50 -9.45 -0.63
N GLU A 430 2.88 -8.30 -0.84
CA GLU A 430 1.52 -8.16 -1.35
C GLU A 430 1.56 -7.66 -2.80
N VAL A 431 0.95 -8.43 -3.70
CA VAL A 431 0.93 -8.17 -5.14
C VAL A 431 -0.51 -7.85 -5.55
N GLN A 432 -0.76 -6.64 -6.05
CA GLN A 432 -2.10 -6.19 -6.44
C GLN A 432 -2.19 -5.95 -7.95
N ASN A 433 -3.22 -6.50 -8.62
CA ASN A 433 -3.53 -6.13 -10.00
C ASN A 433 -4.27 -4.77 -10.02
N ILE A 434 -3.53 -3.66 -10.13
CA ILE A 434 -4.11 -2.31 -10.20
C ILE A 434 -4.80 -2.00 -11.54
N GLY A 435 -4.86 -2.96 -12.46
CA GLY A 435 -5.62 -2.89 -13.72
C GLY A 435 -7.13 -3.02 -13.57
N ILE A 436 -7.83 -3.04 -14.71
CA ILE A 436 -9.29 -3.29 -14.79
C ILE A 436 -9.66 -4.56 -15.56
N GLU A 437 -8.68 -5.38 -15.93
CA GLU A 437 -8.88 -6.66 -16.62
C GLU A 437 -8.25 -7.78 -15.79
N ASN A 438 -8.94 -8.93 -15.71
CA ASN A 438 -8.46 -10.08 -14.93
C ASN A 438 -7.41 -10.86 -15.73
N THR A 439 -6.45 -11.46 -15.02
CA THR A 439 -5.57 -12.49 -15.58
C THR A 439 -5.35 -13.65 -14.60
N SER A 440 -4.78 -14.76 -15.08
CA SER A 440 -4.57 -16.02 -14.36
C SER A 440 -3.18 -16.63 -14.53
N ASP A 441 -2.25 -15.89 -15.15
CA ASP A 441 -0.92 -16.37 -15.55
C ASP A 441 0.20 -15.35 -15.24
N GLN A 442 -0.02 -14.45 -14.27
CA GLN A 442 1.00 -13.49 -13.87
C GLN A 442 2.12 -14.16 -13.08
N SER A 443 3.35 -14.06 -13.59
CA SER A 443 4.57 -14.46 -12.89
C SER A 443 4.96 -13.40 -11.83
N VAL A 444 5.46 -13.87 -10.70
CA VAL A 444 6.09 -13.05 -9.67
C VAL A 444 7.39 -13.74 -9.26
N ASP A 445 8.50 -13.14 -9.65
CA ASP A 445 9.84 -13.69 -9.55
C ASP A 445 10.56 -13.14 -8.30
N LEU A 446 11.42 -13.95 -7.68
CA LEU A 446 12.29 -13.53 -6.58
C LEU A 446 13.73 -13.47 -7.09
N GLU A 447 14.24 -12.26 -7.30
CA GLU A 447 15.66 -12.03 -7.61
C GLU A 447 16.43 -12.11 -6.27
N LEU A 448 17.29 -13.10 -6.08
CA LEU A 448 18.12 -13.30 -4.89
C LEU A 448 19.61 -13.22 -5.27
N GLU A 449 20.37 -12.37 -4.58
CA GLU A 449 21.81 -12.16 -4.81
C GLU A 449 22.58 -12.46 -3.51
N TYR A 450 23.72 -13.13 -3.64
CA TYR A 450 24.75 -13.18 -2.59
C TYR A 450 25.66 -11.95 -2.75
N LEU A 451 26.01 -11.28 -1.64
CA LEU A 451 26.72 -10.00 -1.68
C LEU A 451 28.21 -10.08 -1.31
N ASP A 452 28.64 -11.20 -0.72
CA ASP A 452 30.01 -11.35 -0.22
C ASP A 452 30.93 -12.07 -1.24
N ASP A 453 30.38 -12.77 -2.25
CA ASP A 453 31.10 -13.28 -3.45
C ASP A 453 30.14 -13.47 -4.66
N GLU A 454 30.54 -14.22 -5.71
CA GLU A 454 29.70 -14.61 -6.85
C GLU A 454 28.39 -15.29 -6.40
N THR A 455 27.27 -14.97 -7.07
CA THR A 455 25.95 -15.50 -6.70
C THR A 455 25.74 -16.90 -7.31
N PRO A 456 25.41 -17.93 -6.51
CA PRO A 456 25.20 -19.27 -7.04
C PRO A 456 24.03 -19.36 -8.05
N ASP A 457 24.18 -20.19 -9.09
CA ASP A 457 23.14 -20.50 -10.09
C ASP A 457 21.79 -20.87 -9.44
N ALA A 458 21.82 -21.51 -8.27
CA ALA A 458 20.63 -21.88 -7.50
C ALA A 458 19.80 -20.67 -7.01
N TYR A 459 20.40 -19.49 -6.84
CA TYR A 459 19.71 -18.27 -6.43
C TYR A 459 19.16 -17.49 -7.63
N GLU A 460 19.75 -17.66 -8.82
CA GLU A 460 19.20 -17.12 -10.07
C GLU A 460 17.95 -17.89 -10.57
N ASN A 461 17.84 -19.18 -10.22
CA ASN A 461 16.83 -20.10 -10.77
C ASN A 461 15.68 -20.44 -9.78
N ILE A 462 15.24 -19.47 -8.97
CA ILE A 462 14.11 -19.65 -8.04
C ILE A 462 12.78 -19.73 -8.82
N GLU A 463 11.95 -20.75 -8.53
CA GLU A 463 10.63 -20.88 -9.17
C GLU A 463 9.70 -19.70 -8.85
N ALA A 464 9.12 -19.13 -9.90
CA ALA A 464 8.20 -18.01 -9.82
C ALA A 464 6.84 -18.38 -9.21
N SER A 465 6.23 -17.43 -8.51
CA SER A 465 4.84 -17.57 -8.05
C SER A 465 3.87 -17.17 -9.17
N ILE A 466 2.84 -17.99 -9.43
CA ILE A 466 1.75 -17.59 -10.33
C ILE A 466 0.62 -16.97 -9.49
N VAL A 467 0.25 -15.73 -9.82
CA VAL A 467 -0.81 -14.99 -9.13
C VAL A 467 -2.06 -14.84 -10.02
N ASN A 468 -3.21 -15.29 -9.50
CA ASN A 468 -4.52 -15.07 -10.13
C ASN A 468 -5.00 -13.62 -9.91
N GLY A 469 -4.48 -12.69 -10.72
CA GLY A 469 -4.84 -11.29 -10.68
C GLY A 469 -6.26 -10.98 -11.17
N THR A 470 -7.27 -11.24 -10.34
CA THR A 470 -8.54 -10.51 -10.44
C THR A 470 -8.26 -9.01 -10.24
N TYR A 471 -8.87 -8.12 -11.02
CA TYR A 471 -8.63 -6.69 -10.90
C TYR A 471 -8.84 -6.21 -9.44
N GLY A 472 -8.02 -5.26 -8.98
CA GLY A 472 -8.06 -4.69 -7.63
C GLY A 472 -7.81 -5.66 -6.47
N ALA A 473 -7.68 -6.97 -6.73
CA ALA A 473 -7.41 -7.96 -5.70
C ALA A 473 -5.92 -7.99 -5.36
N THR A 474 -5.62 -8.03 -4.07
CA THR A 474 -4.26 -8.19 -3.53
C THR A 474 -4.06 -9.66 -3.15
N THR A 475 -2.94 -10.24 -3.59
CA THR A 475 -2.53 -11.60 -3.23
C THR A 475 -1.22 -11.55 -2.45
N THR A 476 -1.14 -12.23 -1.30
CA THR A 476 0.11 -12.37 -0.57
C THR A 476 0.93 -13.52 -1.15
N VAL A 477 2.13 -13.19 -1.65
CA VAL A 477 3.15 -14.15 -2.08
C VAL A 477 4.13 -14.40 -0.94
N LYS A 478 4.59 -15.65 -0.81
CA LYS A 478 5.48 -16.07 0.29
C LYS A 478 6.49 -17.11 -0.19
N TRP A 479 7.77 -16.78 -0.10
CA TRP A 479 8.88 -17.72 -0.24
C TRP A 479 9.37 -18.16 1.13
N THR A 480 9.78 -19.43 1.25
CA THR A 480 10.40 -19.98 2.47
C THR A 480 11.62 -20.77 2.07
N ILE A 481 12.80 -20.27 2.47
CA ILE A 481 14.12 -20.82 2.14
C ILE A 481 14.76 -21.32 3.44
N ASN A 482 15.37 -22.49 3.43
CA ASN A 482 16.05 -23.02 4.62
C ASN A 482 17.36 -22.25 4.86
N SER A 483 17.49 -21.55 6.00
CA SER A 483 18.67 -20.72 6.26
C SER A 483 19.93 -21.54 6.53
N SER A 484 19.80 -22.83 6.87
CA SER A 484 20.93 -23.76 7.01
C SER A 484 21.41 -24.35 5.68
N ARG A 485 20.80 -23.96 4.55
CA ARG A 485 21.19 -24.34 3.18
C ARG A 485 21.45 -23.12 2.28
N MET A 486 21.45 -21.93 2.87
CA MET A 486 21.95 -20.72 2.22
C MET A 486 23.43 -20.56 2.55
N LEU A 487 24.17 -19.77 1.77
CA LEU A 487 25.54 -19.40 2.14
C LEU A 487 25.52 -18.59 3.46
N TYR A 488 26.57 -18.71 4.25
CA TYR A 488 26.81 -17.80 5.37
C TYR A 488 27.16 -16.40 4.82
N GLY A 489 26.59 -15.34 5.41
CA GLY A 489 26.90 -13.96 5.01
C GLY A 489 25.71 -13.16 4.49
N ASN A 490 26.00 -12.07 3.78
CA ASN A 490 25.05 -11.05 3.37
C ASN A 490 24.37 -11.40 2.04
N HIS A 491 23.05 -11.27 2.04
CA HIS A 491 22.20 -11.53 0.90
C HIS A 491 21.34 -10.30 0.59
N SER A 492 20.98 -10.14 -0.67
CA SER A 492 20.05 -9.12 -1.14
C SER A 492 18.92 -9.76 -1.95
N TYR A 493 17.73 -9.15 -1.95
CA TYR A 493 16.64 -9.61 -2.79
C TYR A 493 15.74 -8.49 -3.30
N ARG A 494 15.07 -8.78 -4.42
CA ARG A 494 13.95 -8.02 -4.99
C ARG A 494 12.85 -8.97 -5.42
N ILE A 495 11.65 -8.43 -5.55
CA ILE A 495 10.51 -9.12 -6.14
C ILE A 495 10.17 -8.40 -7.44
N ASP A 496 10.12 -9.12 -8.56
CA ASP A 496 9.76 -8.60 -9.89
C ASP A 496 8.41 -9.20 -10.33
N THR A 497 7.47 -8.37 -10.77
CA THR A 497 6.23 -8.80 -11.42
C THR A 497 6.31 -8.69 -12.95
N GLY A 498 7.46 -8.29 -13.50
CA GLY A 498 7.62 -7.89 -14.90
C GLY A 498 7.01 -6.51 -15.23
N ASP A 499 6.06 -6.04 -14.42
CA ASP A 499 5.47 -4.69 -14.45
C ASP A 499 6.19 -3.73 -13.48
N GLU A 500 6.56 -4.22 -12.29
CA GLU A 500 7.27 -3.48 -11.24
C GLU A 500 8.30 -4.37 -10.51
N ARG A 501 9.44 -3.77 -10.15
CA ARG A 501 10.42 -4.34 -9.20
C ARG A 501 10.33 -3.63 -7.85
N SER A 502 10.34 -4.41 -6.77
CA SER A 502 10.41 -3.87 -5.40
C SER A 502 11.73 -3.14 -5.13
N ASP A 503 11.72 -2.31 -4.08
CA ASP A 503 12.94 -1.82 -3.42
C ASP A 503 13.87 -2.99 -3.04
N LEU A 504 15.18 -2.72 -3.05
CA LEU A 504 16.19 -3.69 -2.61
C LEU A 504 16.09 -3.89 -1.10
N ARG A 505 16.06 -5.15 -0.68
CA ARG A 505 16.14 -5.56 0.72
C ARG A 505 17.41 -6.37 0.93
N THR A 506 17.98 -6.31 2.12
CA THR A 506 19.13 -7.14 2.52
C THR A 506 18.84 -7.87 3.82
N PHE A 507 19.45 -9.04 3.97
CA PHE A 507 19.46 -9.83 5.21
C PHE A 507 20.80 -10.55 5.35
N THR A 508 21.10 -11.05 6.55
CA THR A 508 22.33 -11.78 6.84
C THR A 508 21.97 -13.18 7.34
N ILE A 509 22.63 -14.19 6.79
CA ILE A 509 22.55 -15.59 7.23
C ILE A 509 23.74 -15.86 8.15
N THR A 510 23.47 -16.46 9.31
CA THR A 510 24.48 -16.77 10.34
C THR A 510 24.50 -18.24 10.74
N THR A 511 23.79 -19.08 9.99
CA THR A 511 23.62 -20.54 10.22
C THR A 511 23.77 -21.33 8.93
N GLY A 512 24.24 -20.67 7.86
CA GLY A 512 24.35 -21.20 6.51
C GLY A 512 25.63 -21.99 6.30
N VAL A 513 25.80 -22.49 5.08
CA VAL A 513 27.05 -23.11 4.62
C VAL A 513 28.10 -22.01 4.48
N ASP A 514 29.17 -22.07 5.27
CA ASP A 514 30.31 -21.17 5.13
C ASP A 514 31.34 -21.83 4.19
N PRO A 515 31.58 -21.31 2.96
CA PRO A 515 32.55 -21.86 2.02
C PRO A 515 34.02 -21.70 2.49
N GLY A 516 34.25 -21.05 3.64
CA GLY A 516 35.54 -20.96 4.31
C GLY A 516 35.77 -21.98 5.43
N GLU A 517 34.77 -22.78 5.85
CA GLU A 517 34.94 -23.75 6.95
C GLU A 517 35.41 -25.14 6.49
N THR A 518 36.31 -25.73 7.28
CA THR A 518 36.97 -27.01 6.99
C THR A 518 36.19 -28.23 7.52
N GLU A 519 34.93 -28.04 7.93
CA GLU A 519 34.08 -29.04 8.58
C GLU A 519 32.72 -29.14 7.87
N LEU A 520 32.34 -30.37 7.47
CA LEU A 520 31.16 -30.62 6.64
C LEU A 520 29.94 -30.98 7.51
N HIS A 521 28.87 -30.20 7.46
CA HIS A 521 27.63 -30.50 8.19
C HIS A 521 26.67 -31.36 7.36
N LEU A 522 26.42 -32.59 7.83
CA LEU A 522 25.65 -33.61 7.10
C LEU A 522 24.37 -33.98 7.84
N ASP A 523 23.24 -33.95 7.12
CA ASP A 523 21.93 -34.35 7.63
C ASP A 523 21.82 -35.89 7.80
N PRO A 524 20.83 -36.40 8.56
CA PRO A 524 20.60 -37.84 8.73
C PRO A 524 20.19 -38.51 7.41
N GLY A 525 20.86 -39.61 7.06
CA GLY A 525 20.56 -40.43 5.89
C GLY A 525 21.46 -40.18 4.67
N ASN A 526 22.32 -39.17 4.68
CA ASN A 526 23.37 -38.99 3.67
C ASN A 526 24.30 -40.21 3.65
N GLN A 527 24.51 -40.79 2.46
CA GLN A 527 25.63 -41.70 2.23
C GLN A 527 26.91 -40.87 2.06
N VAL A 528 27.98 -41.29 2.72
CA VAL A 528 29.31 -40.66 2.66
C VAL A 528 30.33 -41.70 2.22
N ASN A 529 31.14 -41.37 1.22
CA ASN A 529 32.34 -42.13 0.84
C ASN A 529 33.57 -41.25 1.09
N VAL A 530 34.57 -41.77 1.79
CA VAL A 530 35.85 -41.08 2.06
C VAL A 530 36.95 -41.88 1.39
N SER A 531 37.77 -41.22 0.58
CA SER A 531 38.81 -41.81 -0.25
C SER A 531 40.13 -41.05 -0.06
N VAL A 532 41.08 -41.59 0.70
CA VAL A 532 42.46 -41.06 0.72
C VAL A 532 43.08 -41.40 -0.64
N LEU A 533 43.37 -40.39 -1.45
CA LEU A 533 43.81 -40.53 -2.83
C LEU A 533 45.30 -40.87 -2.92
N GLY A 534 46.13 -40.16 -2.15
CA GLY A 534 47.58 -40.35 -2.06
C GLY A 534 48.12 -39.85 -0.72
N THR A 535 49.32 -40.28 -0.38
CA THR A 535 50.06 -39.85 0.82
C THR A 535 51.54 -39.73 0.49
N GLU A 536 52.04 -38.50 0.35
CA GLU A 536 53.36 -38.27 -0.24
C GLU A 536 54.47 -37.93 0.77
N VAL A 537 54.38 -38.35 2.02
CA VAL A 537 55.38 -37.97 3.04
C VAL A 537 56.66 -38.82 2.98
N SER A 538 57.81 -38.22 2.72
CA SER A 538 59.08 -38.98 2.66
C SER A 538 60.33 -38.15 2.89
N ALA A 539 61.40 -38.80 3.36
CA ALA A 539 62.74 -38.22 3.43
C ALA A 539 63.68 -38.91 2.43
N GLU A 540 64.37 -38.11 1.61
CA GLU A 540 65.27 -38.58 0.56
C GLU A 540 66.73 -38.15 0.82
N GLY A 541 67.69 -38.96 0.38
CA GLY A 541 69.10 -38.54 0.43
C GLY A 541 70.10 -39.56 -0.13
N PRO A 542 71.32 -39.13 -0.46
CA PRO A 542 72.39 -40.02 -0.90
C PRO A 542 72.88 -40.88 0.27
N THR A 543 73.17 -42.16 0.00
CA THR A 543 73.75 -43.08 1.00
C THR A 543 75.28 -42.99 1.07
N GLY A 544 75.92 -42.54 -0.01
CA GLY A 544 77.37 -42.66 -0.23
C GLY A 544 77.81 -44.04 -0.76
N GLU A 545 76.88 -45.00 -0.92
CA GLU A 545 77.16 -46.26 -1.61
C GLU A 545 77.03 -46.10 -3.14
N ALA A 546 77.80 -46.90 -3.88
CA ALA A 546 77.70 -47.02 -5.33
C ALA A 546 77.53 -48.48 -5.76
N ARG A 547 76.76 -48.69 -6.83
CA ARG A 547 76.54 -50.01 -7.45
C ARG A 547 76.96 -49.97 -8.90
N VAL A 548 77.75 -50.96 -9.30
CA VAL A 548 78.20 -51.07 -10.69
C VAL A 548 77.40 -52.13 -11.44
N GLU A 549 76.91 -51.76 -12.63
CA GLU A 549 76.19 -52.66 -13.53
C GLU A 549 76.92 -52.77 -14.88
N LEU A 550 76.88 -53.95 -15.50
CA LEU A 550 77.46 -54.20 -16.81
C LEU A 550 76.45 -53.80 -17.89
N THR A 551 76.70 -52.70 -18.59
CA THR A 551 75.76 -52.06 -19.53
C THR A 551 76.03 -52.39 -21.01
N GLY A 552 77.27 -52.73 -21.38
CA GLY A 552 77.67 -53.02 -22.77
C GLY A 552 78.47 -54.32 -22.95
N GLY A 553 78.46 -54.91 -24.16
CA GLY A 553 79.22 -56.15 -24.50
C GLY A 553 78.43 -57.24 -25.24
N ASP A 554 79.09 -58.34 -25.59
CA ASP A 554 78.46 -59.46 -26.31
C ASP A 554 77.65 -60.38 -25.37
N LYS A 555 76.32 -60.34 -25.49
CA LYS A 555 75.41 -61.33 -24.87
C LYS A 555 75.23 -62.56 -25.77
N LYS A 556 75.30 -63.76 -25.19
CA LYS A 556 74.88 -65.02 -25.82
C LYS A 556 73.84 -65.70 -24.94
N GLU A 557 72.67 -66.01 -25.50
CA GLU A 557 71.54 -66.61 -24.77
C GLU A 557 71.17 -65.79 -23.50
N GLY A 558 71.17 -64.46 -23.63
CA GLY A 558 70.88 -63.52 -22.54
C GLY A 558 72.01 -63.30 -21.52
N LYS A 559 73.12 -64.07 -21.59
CA LYS A 559 74.24 -63.99 -20.64
C LYS A 559 75.47 -63.37 -21.28
N TRP A 560 76.12 -62.43 -20.60
CA TRP A 560 77.36 -61.81 -21.08
C TRP A 560 78.51 -62.82 -21.15
N GLN A 561 79.29 -62.78 -22.24
CA GLN A 561 80.40 -63.70 -22.51
C GLN A 561 81.66 -63.37 -21.70
N ARG A 562 82.32 -64.41 -21.17
CA ARG A 562 83.59 -64.31 -20.42
C ARG A 562 84.75 -63.89 -21.33
N ASP A 563 85.89 -63.53 -20.74
CA ASP A 563 87.12 -63.24 -21.50
C ASP A 563 87.64 -64.46 -22.29
N GLU A 564 88.68 -64.23 -23.11
CA GLU A 564 89.32 -65.27 -23.94
C GLU A 564 89.88 -66.46 -23.15
N ASN A 565 90.09 -66.30 -21.83
CA ASN A 565 90.58 -67.32 -20.91
C ASN A 565 89.44 -67.99 -20.09
N GLY A 566 88.17 -67.59 -20.30
CA GLY A 566 87.02 -68.09 -19.56
C GLY A 566 86.88 -67.54 -18.13
N LYS A 567 87.58 -66.45 -17.82
CA LYS A 567 87.56 -65.76 -16.53
C LYS A 567 86.79 -64.43 -16.62
N TRP A 568 86.61 -63.82 -15.46
CA TRP A 568 86.30 -62.41 -15.29
C TRP A 568 87.42 -61.88 -14.38
N ASP A 569 88.18 -60.90 -14.85
CA ASP A 569 89.24 -60.25 -14.07
C ASP A 569 88.83 -58.81 -13.72
N VAL A 570 88.67 -58.57 -12.41
CA VAL A 570 88.51 -57.24 -11.82
C VAL A 570 89.87 -56.88 -11.20
N ASP A 571 90.52 -55.84 -11.70
CA ASP A 571 91.75 -55.30 -11.09
C ASP A 571 91.37 -54.17 -10.12
N LEU A 572 91.47 -54.47 -8.83
CA LEU A 572 91.39 -53.47 -7.75
C LEU A 572 92.82 -53.05 -7.37
N GLY A 573 93.15 -51.78 -7.60
CA GLY A 573 94.51 -51.29 -7.38
C GLY A 573 94.54 -49.83 -6.97
N ARG A 574 95.48 -49.49 -6.09
CA ARG A 574 95.78 -48.10 -5.72
C ARG A 574 96.64 -47.46 -6.80
N ARG A 575 96.22 -46.34 -7.35
CA ARG A 575 97.08 -45.53 -8.22
C ARG A 575 98.09 -44.74 -7.39
N THR A 576 99.38 -44.91 -7.68
CA THR A 576 100.46 -44.15 -7.03
C THR A 576 100.76 -42.85 -7.77
N ASP A 577 101.32 -41.85 -7.07
CA ASP A 577 101.69 -40.53 -7.62
C ASP A 577 102.62 -40.57 -8.85
N ASN A 578 103.27 -41.71 -9.10
CA ASN A 578 104.14 -41.96 -10.25
C ASN A 578 103.42 -42.63 -11.44
N GLY A 579 102.11 -42.82 -11.37
CA GLY A 579 101.29 -43.41 -12.44
C GLY A 579 101.34 -44.94 -12.54
N GLY A 580 101.84 -45.64 -11.51
CA GLY A 580 101.80 -47.10 -11.40
C GLY A 580 100.76 -47.58 -10.39
N TRP A 581 100.21 -48.78 -10.58
CA TRP A 581 99.20 -49.39 -9.70
C TRP A 581 99.83 -50.31 -8.64
N GLU A 582 99.30 -50.27 -7.41
CA GLU A 582 99.75 -51.05 -6.25
C GLU A 582 98.55 -51.82 -5.65
N TYR A 583 98.63 -53.16 -5.58
CA TYR A 583 97.48 -54.03 -5.30
C TYR A 583 97.21 -54.18 -3.78
N ASN A 584 95.97 -53.93 -3.35
CA ASN A 584 95.58 -53.96 -1.93
C ASN A 584 94.28 -54.77 -1.68
N GLY A 585 94.43 -56.09 -1.56
CA GLY A 585 93.43 -56.96 -0.93
C GLY A 585 92.47 -57.69 -1.87
N ASP A 586 92.16 -58.94 -1.51
CA ASP A 586 91.14 -59.76 -2.17
C ASP A 586 89.75 -59.33 -1.68
N TYR A 587 88.93 -58.75 -2.56
CA TYR A 587 87.49 -58.56 -2.34
C TYR A 587 86.72 -59.64 -3.12
N GLU A 588 85.84 -60.40 -2.46
CA GLU A 588 85.01 -61.42 -3.11
C GLU A 588 83.69 -60.80 -3.61
N PRO A 589 83.44 -60.69 -4.93
CA PRO A 589 82.14 -60.25 -5.43
C PRO A 589 81.05 -61.27 -5.09
N GLN A 590 79.98 -60.81 -4.43
CA GLN A 590 78.79 -61.63 -4.20
C GLN A 590 77.90 -61.64 -5.45
N TRP A 591 77.42 -62.83 -5.84
CA TRP A 591 76.64 -63.02 -7.06
C TRP A 591 75.19 -63.37 -6.74
N VAL A 592 74.24 -62.62 -7.30
CA VAL A 592 72.80 -62.88 -7.17
C VAL A 592 72.29 -63.60 -8.43
N GLU A 593 71.47 -64.66 -8.29
CA GLU A 593 71.12 -65.55 -9.42
C GLU A 593 70.04 -64.98 -10.38
N SER A 594 69.46 -63.81 -10.11
CA SER A 594 68.30 -63.23 -10.80
C SER A 594 68.63 -62.43 -12.07
N GLY A 595 69.36 -63.03 -13.01
CA GLY A 595 69.36 -62.62 -14.45
C GLY A 595 70.13 -61.34 -14.84
N GLY A 596 70.20 -60.34 -13.97
CA GLY A 596 71.08 -59.16 -14.06
C GLY A 596 72.42 -59.36 -13.34
N ARG A 597 73.35 -58.41 -13.43
CA ARG A 597 74.65 -58.47 -12.74
C ARG A 597 74.91 -57.21 -11.93
N GLU A 598 74.58 -57.27 -10.66
CA GLU A 598 74.94 -56.28 -9.65
C GLU A 598 76.30 -56.68 -9.03
N LEU A 599 77.18 -55.71 -8.83
CA LEU A 599 78.39 -55.84 -8.01
C LEU A 599 78.37 -54.67 -7.02
N ARG A 600 78.25 -54.97 -5.72
CA ARG A 600 78.23 -53.95 -4.67
C ARG A 600 79.64 -53.59 -4.27
N LEU A 601 79.93 -52.29 -4.17
CA LEU A 601 81.18 -51.74 -3.71
C LEU A 601 80.88 -50.81 -2.53
N GLU A 602 81.31 -51.19 -1.34
CA GLU A 602 81.37 -50.26 -0.21
C GLU A 602 82.54 -49.29 -0.44
N GLU A 603 82.35 -48.00 -0.16
CA GLU A 603 83.32 -46.95 -0.51
C GLU A 603 84.71 -47.23 0.09
N SER A 604 85.70 -47.43 -0.77
CA SER A 604 87.10 -47.43 -0.32
C SER A 604 87.58 -45.98 -0.20
N GLU A 605 88.26 -45.66 0.90
CA GLU A 605 88.69 -44.30 1.31
C GLU A 605 89.49 -43.49 0.25
N TYR A 606 89.89 -44.09 -0.89
CA TYR A 606 90.67 -43.49 -1.99
C TYR A 606 90.38 -44.12 -3.38
N GLY A 607 89.16 -43.97 -3.90
CA GLY A 607 88.68 -44.63 -5.12
C GLY A 607 89.47 -44.37 -6.43
N ASP A 608 89.78 -45.45 -7.15
CA ASP A 608 90.05 -45.54 -8.61
C ASP A 608 90.08 -47.06 -8.95
N TRP A 609 89.18 -47.58 -9.80
CA TRP A 609 89.11 -49.02 -10.15
C TRP A 609 89.13 -49.23 -11.67
N THR A 610 89.62 -50.39 -12.15
CA THR A 610 89.72 -50.66 -13.60
C THR A 610 89.26 -52.05 -13.99
N TRP A 611 88.27 -52.12 -14.89
CA TRP A 611 87.80 -53.36 -15.50
C TRP A 611 88.58 -53.68 -16.79
N ASN A 612 89.09 -54.91 -16.89
CA ASN A 612 89.88 -55.39 -18.04
C ASN A 612 89.20 -56.54 -18.82
N GLY A 613 87.98 -56.94 -18.43
CA GLY A 613 87.19 -57.97 -19.12
C GLY A 613 86.37 -57.44 -20.31
N PRO A 614 85.67 -58.32 -21.05
CA PRO A 614 84.79 -57.89 -22.14
C PRO A 614 83.54 -57.18 -21.60
N GLY A 615 83.24 -56.02 -22.16
CA GLY A 615 82.03 -55.22 -21.89
C GLY A 615 82.30 -53.89 -21.17
N GLU A 616 81.29 -53.04 -21.14
CA GLU A 616 81.30 -51.70 -20.52
C GLU A 616 80.50 -51.75 -19.22
N TRP A 617 81.02 -51.18 -18.13
CA TRP A 617 80.30 -51.02 -16.86
C TRP A 617 79.95 -49.55 -16.65
N LYS A 618 78.79 -49.28 -16.04
CA LYS A 618 78.41 -47.96 -15.53
C LYS A 618 78.25 -48.06 -14.01
N GLU A 619 78.76 -47.05 -13.32
CA GLU A 619 78.57 -46.85 -11.88
C GLU A 619 77.31 -46.00 -11.68
N TYR A 620 76.52 -46.36 -10.67
CA TYR A 620 75.26 -45.74 -10.31
C TYR A 620 75.26 -45.48 -8.81
N ASP A 621 74.96 -44.24 -8.42
CA ASP A 621 74.84 -43.88 -7.01
C ASP A 621 73.64 -44.59 -6.36
N VAL A 622 73.72 -44.81 -5.05
CA VAL A 622 72.61 -45.36 -4.26
C VAL A 622 72.02 -44.25 -3.38
N TYR A 623 70.74 -44.00 -3.60
CA TYR A 623 69.90 -43.11 -2.81
C TYR A 623 69.02 -43.94 -1.87
N GLN A 624 68.59 -43.33 -0.77
CA GLN A 624 67.59 -43.88 0.13
C GLN A 624 66.34 -43.00 0.13
N LYS A 625 65.16 -43.63 0.18
CA LYS A 625 63.88 -42.98 0.44
C LYS A 625 63.21 -43.64 1.63
N GLN A 626 62.98 -42.87 2.68
CA GLN A 626 62.29 -43.31 3.90
C GLN A 626 60.84 -42.84 3.85
N TRP A 627 59.89 -43.78 3.84
CA TRP A 627 58.46 -43.49 3.82
C TRP A 627 57.97 -43.21 5.24
N ALA A 628 57.66 -41.95 5.52
CA ALA A 628 57.33 -41.52 6.87
C ALA A 628 55.90 -41.97 7.24
N PRO A 629 55.70 -42.59 8.40
CA PRO A 629 54.40 -43.19 8.73
C PRO A 629 53.32 -42.13 8.93
N VAL A 630 52.20 -42.29 8.25
CA VAL A 630 51.03 -41.38 8.30
C VAL A 630 49.77 -42.17 8.62
N THR A 631 48.95 -41.66 9.52
CA THR A 631 47.58 -42.16 9.75
C THR A 631 46.56 -41.07 9.44
N THR A 632 45.38 -41.46 8.98
CA THR A 632 44.24 -40.56 8.78
C THR A 632 43.01 -41.13 9.49
N GLU A 633 42.32 -40.29 10.23
CA GLU A 633 41.12 -40.58 11.00
C GLU A 633 39.91 -39.82 10.44
N ILE A 634 38.77 -40.50 10.34
CA ILE A 634 37.49 -39.91 9.96
C ILE A 634 36.74 -39.60 11.24
N ILE A 635 36.44 -38.33 11.51
CA ILE A 635 35.86 -37.89 12.78
C ILE A 635 34.45 -37.33 12.53
N THR A 636 33.49 -37.84 13.31
CA THR A 636 32.09 -37.41 13.27
C THR A 636 31.67 -36.89 14.64
N GLN A 637 30.92 -35.80 14.71
CA GLN A 637 30.37 -35.30 15.97
C GLN A 637 28.92 -34.89 15.79
N THR A 638 28.03 -35.29 16.71
CA THR A 638 26.62 -34.91 16.65
C THR A 638 26.45 -33.42 16.92
N VAL A 639 25.71 -32.72 16.05
CA VAL A 639 25.44 -31.28 16.16
C VAL A 639 23.93 -30.99 16.15
N ASN A 640 23.53 -29.82 16.67
CA ASN A 640 22.18 -29.32 16.48
C ASN A 640 22.00 -28.68 15.08
N GLU A 641 20.82 -28.10 14.84
CA GLU A 641 20.48 -27.40 13.60
C GLU A 641 21.44 -26.22 13.35
N GLU A 642 21.84 -25.52 14.42
CA GLU A 642 22.81 -24.42 14.41
C GLU A 642 24.30 -24.84 14.36
N GLY A 643 24.62 -26.10 14.06
CA GLY A 643 26.01 -26.59 13.90
C GLY A 643 26.81 -26.76 15.22
N VAL A 644 26.22 -26.42 16.36
CA VAL A 644 26.85 -26.53 17.69
C VAL A 644 26.94 -27.99 18.13
N PRO A 645 28.12 -28.46 18.59
CA PRO A 645 28.28 -29.80 19.14
C PRO A 645 27.33 -30.14 20.30
N THR A 646 26.64 -31.28 20.18
CA THR A 646 25.72 -31.83 21.18
C THR A 646 26.14 -33.21 21.72
N GLY A 647 26.97 -33.95 20.98
CA GLY A 647 27.55 -35.23 21.38
C GLY A 647 29.08 -35.20 21.51
N ASP A 648 29.66 -36.33 21.94
CA ASP A 648 31.12 -36.52 21.96
C ASP A 648 31.65 -36.78 20.53
N ARG A 649 32.90 -36.40 20.24
CA ARG A 649 33.58 -36.74 18.95
C ARG A 649 33.72 -38.27 18.84
N ASN A 650 33.38 -38.80 17.68
CA ASN A 650 33.41 -40.21 17.34
C ASN A 650 34.31 -40.45 16.12
N THR A 651 35.51 -40.98 16.38
CA THR A 651 36.44 -41.45 15.36
C THR A 651 35.94 -42.77 14.76
N LEU A 652 35.73 -42.78 13.44
CA LEU A 652 35.53 -43.97 12.64
C LEU A 652 36.90 -44.49 12.20
N GLN A 653 37.21 -45.75 12.51
CA GLN A 653 38.46 -46.42 12.13
C GLN A 653 38.18 -47.49 11.04
N PRO A 654 38.47 -47.22 9.76
CA PRO A 654 38.16 -48.15 8.68
C PRO A 654 38.96 -49.46 8.75
N ASP A 655 38.27 -50.60 8.72
CA ASP A 655 38.90 -51.92 8.86
C ASP A 655 39.83 -52.31 7.69
N ASN A 656 39.80 -51.56 6.60
CA ASN A 656 40.62 -51.76 5.40
C ASN A 656 41.74 -50.73 5.23
N TRP A 657 41.91 -49.80 6.16
CA TRP A 657 42.99 -48.81 6.18
C TRP A 657 44.23 -49.35 6.91
N GLY A 658 45.41 -49.09 6.34
CA GLY A 658 46.71 -49.57 6.81
C GLY A 658 47.08 -51.02 6.45
N SER A 659 48.15 -51.50 7.08
CA SER A 659 48.73 -52.83 6.84
C SER A 659 47.95 -53.95 7.54
N SER A 660 48.03 -55.20 7.05
CA SER A 660 47.17 -56.29 7.52
C SER A 660 47.59 -56.89 8.88
N GLY A 661 47.37 -56.13 9.96
CA GLY A 661 47.60 -56.53 11.35
C GLY A 661 46.37 -57.17 12.02
N TYR A 662 46.56 -58.21 12.82
CA TYR A 662 45.48 -58.97 13.48
C TYR A 662 45.25 -58.51 14.93
N GLY A 663 44.24 -57.66 15.21
CA GLY A 663 43.87 -57.31 16.59
C GLY A 663 42.81 -56.20 16.73
N GLN A 664 41.97 -56.27 17.77
CA GLN A 664 40.87 -55.31 18.04
C GLN A 664 41.31 -54.00 18.71
N SER A 665 42.52 -53.56 18.43
CA SER A 665 43.05 -52.23 18.75
C SER A 665 44.22 -52.04 17.80
N ARG A 666 43.99 -51.33 16.69
CA ARG A 666 45.02 -51.16 15.65
C ARG A 666 46.08 -50.21 16.19
N SER A 667 47.31 -50.68 16.31
CA SER A 667 48.43 -49.79 16.59
C SER A 667 48.69 -48.89 15.37
N PRO A 668 49.36 -47.74 15.52
CA PRO A 668 49.62 -46.83 14.39
C PRO A 668 50.29 -47.53 13.18
N GLU A 669 51.13 -48.54 13.40
CA GLU A 669 51.80 -49.30 12.33
C GLU A 669 50.81 -50.15 11.50
N ALA A 670 49.72 -50.60 12.13
CA ALA A 670 48.63 -51.29 11.45
C ALA A 670 47.67 -50.31 10.75
N GLN A 671 47.77 -49.02 11.02
CA GLN A 671 46.98 -47.95 10.40
C GLN A 671 47.79 -47.10 9.39
N ASN A 672 49.12 -47.28 9.34
CA ASN A 672 49.99 -46.52 8.45
C ASN A 672 49.56 -46.68 6.98
N LEU A 673 49.18 -45.56 6.36
CA LEU A 673 48.75 -45.48 4.97
C LEU A 673 49.92 -45.32 4.00
N ASN A 674 51.06 -44.84 4.50
CA ASN A 674 52.21 -44.42 3.70
C ASN A 674 53.39 -45.40 3.84
N THR A 675 53.57 -46.24 2.82
CA THR A 675 54.69 -47.17 2.66
C THR A 675 55.03 -47.33 1.18
N HIS A 676 56.20 -47.87 0.87
CA HIS A 676 56.62 -48.17 -0.51
C HIS A 676 55.54 -48.89 -1.34
N ASP A 677 54.90 -49.89 -0.73
CA ASP A 677 53.91 -50.76 -1.38
C ASP A 677 52.49 -50.17 -1.39
N THR A 678 52.27 -49.02 -0.75
CA THR A 678 50.94 -48.37 -0.65
C THR A 678 50.85 -46.96 -1.19
N ARG A 679 51.95 -46.36 -1.70
CA ARG A 679 51.95 -45.03 -2.33
C ARG A 679 50.84 -44.84 -3.37
N ASP A 680 50.69 -45.80 -4.30
CA ASP A 680 49.72 -45.76 -5.40
C ASP A 680 48.31 -46.25 -4.99
N LYS A 681 48.01 -46.37 -3.69
CA LYS A 681 46.82 -47.09 -3.19
C LYS A 681 45.78 -46.15 -2.57
N ILE A 682 44.69 -45.93 -3.31
CA ILE A 682 43.53 -45.17 -2.82
C ILE A 682 42.77 -45.96 -1.73
N TRP A 683 42.70 -45.41 -0.51
CA TRP A 683 42.05 -46.02 0.65
C TRP A 683 40.62 -45.52 0.82
N ARG A 684 39.62 -46.39 0.56
CA ARG A 684 38.19 -46.02 0.57
C ARG A 684 37.45 -46.53 1.80
N TYR A 685 36.54 -45.75 2.36
CA TYR A 685 35.60 -46.12 3.41
C TYR A 685 34.23 -45.51 3.12
N ASN A 686 33.14 -46.15 3.53
CA ASN A 686 31.81 -45.55 3.41
C ASN A 686 30.94 -45.81 4.64
N PHE A 687 30.02 -44.88 4.89
CA PHE A 687 29.05 -44.94 5.97
C PHE A 687 27.79 -44.15 5.61
N THR A 688 26.79 -44.22 6.49
CA THR A 688 25.55 -43.44 6.38
C THR A 688 25.33 -42.73 7.71
N THR A 689 25.03 -41.44 7.67
CA THR A 689 24.71 -40.64 8.86
C THR A 689 23.40 -41.12 9.50
N GLN A 690 23.36 -41.23 10.83
CA GLN A 690 22.14 -41.62 11.57
C GLN A 690 21.43 -40.44 12.23
N GLU A 691 22.18 -39.39 12.50
CA GLU A 691 21.79 -38.13 13.13
C GLU A 691 22.54 -36.99 12.40
N ARG A 692 22.18 -35.72 12.64
CA ARG A 692 22.91 -34.60 12.03
C ARG A 692 24.30 -34.53 12.66
N VAL A 693 25.34 -34.62 11.82
CA VAL A 693 26.73 -34.67 12.27
C VAL A 693 27.56 -33.62 11.56
N SER A 694 28.53 -33.05 12.26
CA SER A 694 29.69 -32.49 11.60
C SER A 694 30.68 -33.63 11.27
N LEU A 695 31.27 -33.56 10.08
CA LEU A 695 32.26 -34.48 9.56
C LEU A 695 33.55 -33.70 9.32
N THR A 696 34.63 -34.19 9.90
CA THR A 696 35.98 -33.66 9.72
C THR A 696 36.99 -34.79 9.63
N LEU A 697 38.19 -34.46 9.19
CA LEU A 697 39.29 -35.40 8.99
C LEU A 697 40.49 -34.95 9.84
N SER A 698 41.23 -35.91 10.37
CA SER A 698 42.51 -35.61 11.01
C SER A 698 43.60 -36.54 10.47
N SER A 699 44.74 -35.96 10.08
CA SER A 699 45.90 -36.71 9.60
C SER A 699 47.09 -36.47 10.54
N THR A 700 47.85 -37.54 10.81
CA THR A 700 48.96 -37.51 11.77
C THR A 700 50.21 -38.06 11.13
N LEU A 701 51.26 -37.23 11.08
CA LEU A 701 52.62 -37.66 10.79
C LEU A 701 53.23 -38.23 12.07
N HIS A 702 53.79 -39.44 11.97
CA HIS A 702 54.41 -40.15 13.08
C HIS A 702 55.94 -40.18 12.97
N SER A 703 56.62 -40.18 14.12
CA SER A 703 58.06 -40.37 14.21
C SER A 703 58.41 -41.86 14.17
N CYS A 704 59.27 -42.27 13.23
CA CYS A 704 59.71 -43.66 13.14
C CYS A 704 60.90 -43.98 14.07
N GLY A 705 60.84 -45.13 14.78
CA GLY A 705 61.93 -45.63 15.62
C GLY A 705 62.91 -46.55 14.90
N ASP A 706 62.45 -47.31 13.89
CA ASP A 706 63.29 -48.21 13.09
C ASP A 706 62.76 -48.36 11.65
N TYR A 707 63.67 -48.23 10.67
CA TYR A 707 63.38 -48.21 9.23
C TYR A 707 63.97 -49.45 8.55
N ASP A 708 63.11 -50.29 7.97
CA ASP A 708 63.52 -51.53 7.31
C ASP A 708 63.49 -51.37 5.79
N LYS A 709 64.58 -51.74 5.13
CA LYS A 709 64.63 -51.78 3.67
C LYS A 709 63.63 -52.81 3.11
N LYS A 710 62.71 -52.36 2.26
CA LYS A 710 61.71 -53.23 1.60
C LYS A 710 62.01 -53.50 0.14
N ASN A 711 62.37 -52.47 -0.62
CA ASN A 711 62.58 -52.60 -2.06
C ASN A 711 63.83 -51.84 -2.52
N THR A 712 64.27 -52.13 -3.74
CA THR A 712 65.22 -51.31 -4.49
C THR A 712 64.70 -51.13 -5.91
N ASP A 713 64.42 -49.89 -6.30
CA ASP A 713 64.14 -49.53 -7.69
C ASP A 713 65.43 -49.01 -8.37
N MET A 714 65.52 -49.07 -9.70
CA MET A 714 66.70 -48.61 -10.45
C MET A 714 66.26 -47.67 -11.58
N TYR A 715 66.86 -46.50 -11.65
CA TYR A 715 66.57 -45.48 -12.65
C TYR A 715 67.79 -45.16 -13.51
N SER A 716 67.58 -45.07 -14.82
CA SER A 716 68.64 -44.78 -15.80
C SER A 716 68.14 -43.94 -16.98
N ASP A 717 68.98 -43.00 -17.42
CA ASP A 717 68.79 -42.09 -18.56
C ASP A 717 67.92 -42.67 -19.68
N GLY A 718 66.74 -42.09 -19.89
CA GLY A 718 65.84 -42.43 -20.99
C GLY A 718 64.38 -42.64 -20.59
N GLU A 719 64.10 -42.87 -19.30
CA GLU A 719 62.74 -42.80 -18.76
C GLU A 719 62.40 -41.36 -18.36
N THR A 720 62.15 -40.51 -19.36
CA THR A 720 61.42 -39.25 -19.15
C THR A 720 59.97 -39.58 -18.85
N TYR A 721 59.57 -39.44 -17.59
CA TYR A 721 58.17 -39.17 -17.25
C TYR A 721 57.90 -37.71 -17.62
N ASP A 722 56.79 -37.43 -18.32
CA ASP A 722 56.54 -36.13 -18.96
C ASP A 722 56.30 -34.97 -17.97
N TYR A 723 56.22 -35.24 -16.66
CA TYR A 723 55.76 -34.28 -15.63
C TYR A 723 56.78 -33.92 -14.53
N HIS A 724 57.97 -34.53 -14.50
CA HIS A 724 59.02 -34.12 -13.55
C HIS A 724 59.79 -32.86 -14.03
N ASP A 725 59.19 -31.67 -13.91
CA ASP A 725 59.91 -30.37 -14.03
C ASP A 725 60.68 -30.03 -12.74
N THR A 726 61.33 -31.04 -12.13
CA THR A 726 62.05 -30.91 -10.86
C THR A 726 63.53 -30.69 -11.07
N TRP A 727 63.97 -29.47 -10.76
CA TRP A 727 65.37 -29.14 -10.53
C TRP A 727 66.00 -30.10 -9.51
N SER A 728 67.19 -30.63 -9.81
CA SER A 728 67.87 -31.59 -8.96
C SER A 728 69.28 -31.15 -8.55
N GLU A 729 69.64 -31.36 -7.29
CA GLU A 729 71.03 -31.30 -6.81
C GLU A 729 71.78 -32.64 -7.02
N TYR A 730 71.07 -33.71 -7.41
CA TYR A 730 71.55 -35.07 -7.59
C TYR A 730 71.14 -35.63 -8.96
N ASP A 731 72.08 -35.91 -9.88
CA ASP A 731 71.74 -36.56 -11.16
C ASP A 731 71.05 -37.91 -10.89
N GLY A 732 69.70 -37.97 -10.99
CA GLY A 732 68.82 -38.99 -10.39
C GLY A 732 68.92 -40.41 -10.97
N ASN A 733 69.98 -40.67 -11.71
CA ASN A 733 70.42 -41.93 -12.28
C ASN A 733 71.08 -42.82 -11.23
N GLY A 734 70.28 -43.58 -10.49
CA GLY A 734 70.76 -44.38 -9.38
C GLY A 734 69.85 -45.53 -9.01
N TYR A 735 70.30 -46.30 -8.02
CA TYR A 735 69.44 -47.23 -7.29
C TYR A 735 68.77 -46.49 -6.12
N TRP A 736 67.48 -46.72 -5.93
CA TRP A 736 66.69 -46.12 -4.84
C TRP A 736 66.27 -47.20 -3.87
N ASP A 737 66.88 -47.21 -2.69
CA ASP A 737 66.55 -48.11 -1.60
C ASP A 737 65.39 -47.54 -0.80
N HIS A 738 64.24 -48.23 -0.83
CA HIS A 738 63.04 -47.81 -0.13
C HIS A 738 62.94 -48.48 1.24
N TYR A 739 62.73 -47.65 2.26
CA TYR A 739 62.63 -48.06 3.66
C TYR A 739 61.25 -47.72 4.22
N ASP A 740 60.59 -48.72 4.79
CA ASP A 740 59.30 -48.56 5.46
C ASP A 740 59.50 -48.57 6.98
N CYS A 741 58.70 -47.78 7.70
CA CYS A 741 58.75 -47.76 9.15
C CYS A 741 58.20 -49.06 9.79
N MET A 742 58.93 -49.64 10.73
CA MET A 742 58.54 -50.86 11.47
C MET A 742 57.98 -50.62 12.87
N ASP A 743 58.37 -49.51 13.51
CA ASP A 743 58.09 -49.22 14.92
C ASP A 743 57.78 -47.72 15.03
N ILE A 744 56.53 -47.36 15.33
CA ILE A 744 56.14 -45.94 15.45
C ILE A 744 56.45 -45.47 16.87
N SER A 745 57.44 -44.58 16.96
CA SER A 745 58.01 -44.10 18.22
C SER A 745 57.23 -42.96 18.87
N GLY A 746 56.33 -42.29 18.12
CA GLY A 746 55.53 -41.17 18.59
C GLY A 746 54.78 -40.43 17.47
N GLU A 747 54.10 -39.36 17.83
CA GLU A 747 53.45 -38.41 16.93
C GLU A 747 54.39 -37.21 16.72
N SER A 748 54.53 -36.76 15.46
CA SER A 748 55.34 -35.61 15.08
C SER A 748 54.48 -34.36 14.94
N LEU A 749 53.44 -34.43 14.10
CA LEU A 749 52.44 -33.39 13.88
C LEU A 749 51.07 -34.05 13.66
N ASN A 750 50.03 -33.50 14.27
CA ASN A 750 48.64 -33.88 14.05
C ASN A 750 47.88 -32.67 13.51
N VAL A 751 47.33 -32.81 12.31
CA VAL A 751 46.49 -31.78 11.68
C VAL A 751 45.05 -32.28 11.72
N ASP A 752 44.26 -31.63 12.57
CA ASP A 752 42.81 -31.82 12.70
C ASP A 752 42.10 -30.68 11.95
N ALA A 753 41.27 -31.04 10.97
CA ALA A 753 40.49 -30.11 10.14
C ALA A 753 39.21 -29.59 10.82
N THR A 754 39.02 -29.82 12.11
CA THR A 754 37.95 -29.16 12.89
C THR A 754 38.16 -27.65 12.87
N THR A 755 37.09 -26.89 12.62
CA THR A 755 37.13 -25.43 12.53
C THR A 755 37.85 -24.81 13.73
N GLY A 756 38.90 -24.05 13.46
CA GLY A 756 39.68 -23.30 14.44
C GLY A 756 40.81 -24.07 15.11
N SER A 757 41.08 -25.33 14.70
CA SER A 757 42.19 -26.12 15.22
C SER A 757 43.49 -25.90 14.43
N ASN A 758 43.49 -26.13 13.11
CA ASN A 758 44.71 -26.12 12.28
C ASN A 758 44.48 -25.53 10.87
N ASN A 759 43.63 -24.50 10.75
CA ASN A 759 43.08 -24.00 9.48
C ASN A 759 44.09 -23.63 8.38
N ALA A 760 45.38 -23.42 8.71
CA ALA A 760 46.43 -23.17 7.72
C ALA A 760 46.99 -24.47 7.13
N ASN A 761 47.18 -25.52 7.93
CA ASN A 761 47.79 -26.79 7.54
C ASN A 761 46.85 -27.75 6.79
N VAL A 762 45.60 -27.39 6.58
CA VAL A 762 44.64 -28.17 5.78
C VAL A 762 43.74 -27.24 5.00
N ARG A 763 43.59 -27.48 3.70
CA ARG A 763 42.65 -26.78 2.84
C ARG A 763 41.58 -27.72 2.31
N VAL A 764 40.35 -27.23 2.29
CA VAL A 764 39.21 -27.92 1.70
C VAL A 764 38.83 -27.17 0.41
N ARG A 765 38.54 -27.94 -0.64
CA ARG A 765 38.08 -27.45 -1.95
C ARG A 765 36.80 -28.16 -2.32
N ASP A 766 35.84 -27.43 -2.86
CA ASP A 766 34.58 -27.93 -3.37
C ASP A 766 34.36 -27.42 -4.81
N SER A 767 33.15 -27.51 -5.34
CA SER A 767 32.81 -27.04 -6.68
C SER A 767 32.86 -25.52 -6.86
N GLU A 768 32.64 -24.73 -5.79
CA GLU A 768 32.63 -23.27 -5.84
C GLU A 768 34.05 -22.73 -5.61
N ASN A 769 34.72 -23.23 -4.57
CA ASN A 769 36.10 -22.93 -4.22
C ASN A 769 37.05 -24.01 -4.75
N ASN A 770 37.05 -24.20 -6.07
CA ASN A 770 37.73 -25.33 -6.72
C ASN A 770 39.19 -25.07 -7.13
N THR A 771 39.78 -23.92 -6.77
CA THR A 771 41.12 -23.55 -7.28
C THR A 771 42.26 -24.13 -6.46
N VAL A 772 43.32 -24.58 -7.14
CA VAL A 772 44.54 -25.14 -6.52
C VAL A 772 45.77 -24.50 -7.20
N PRO A 773 46.74 -23.95 -6.47
CA PRO A 773 47.97 -23.42 -7.07
C PRO A 773 48.84 -24.54 -7.63
N GLU A 774 49.94 -24.18 -8.30
CA GLU A 774 50.93 -25.14 -8.81
C GLU A 774 51.70 -25.79 -7.63
N LEU A 775 51.08 -26.79 -7.00
CA LEU A 775 51.56 -27.49 -5.81
C LEU A 775 52.57 -28.59 -6.19
N ARG A 776 53.80 -28.15 -6.49
CA ARG A 776 54.93 -29.02 -6.85
C ARG A 776 55.32 -29.96 -5.69
N ALA A 777 55.75 -31.17 -6.03
CA ALA A 777 56.28 -32.14 -5.08
C ALA A 777 57.46 -31.59 -4.24
N GLY A 778 57.48 -31.86 -2.94
CA GLY A 778 58.56 -31.45 -2.02
C GLY A 778 59.92 -32.09 -2.31
N HIS A 779 59.91 -33.32 -2.84
CA HIS A 779 61.07 -34.11 -3.22
C HIS A 779 60.87 -34.82 -4.57
N GLN A 780 61.98 -35.23 -5.19
CA GLN A 780 62.03 -35.67 -6.59
C GLN A 780 61.22 -36.93 -6.91
N ARG A 781 60.98 -37.77 -5.90
CA ARG A 781 60.21 -39.02 -6.06
C ARG A 781 58.90 -39.00 -5.25
N GLN A 782 58.41 -37.82 -4.89
CA GLN A 782 57.02 -37.63 -4.46
C GLN A 782 56.17 -37.25 -5.68
N GLN A 783 54.88 -37.58 -5.62
CA GLN A 783 53.89 -37.06 -6.58
C GLN A 783 53.53 -35.61 -6.23
N SER A 784 53.33 -34.74 -7.21
CA SER A 784 52.74 -33.41 -6.95
C SER A 784 51.23 -33.51 -6.68
N ALA A 785 50.62 -32.46 -6.12
CA ALA A 785 49.21 -32.56 -5.70
C ALA A 785 48.27 -32.81 -6.90
N ASP A 786 48.57 -32.21 -8.05
CA ASP A 786 47.91 -32.44 -9.33
C ASP A 786 48.07 -33.89 -9.81
N GLU A 787 49.27 -34.48 -9.76
CA GLU A 787 49.48 -35.91 -10.11
C GLU A 787 48.62 -36.85 -9.24
N VAL A 788 48.50 -36.57 -7.93
CA VAL A 788 47.64 -37.34 -7.01
C VAL A 788 46.15 -37.18 -7.34
N LEU A 789 45.73 -35.98 -7.80
CA LEU A 789 44.35 -35.66 -8.18
C LEU A 789 43.95 -36.24 -9.54
N GLU A 790 44.91 -36.38 -10.47
CA GLU A 790 44.73 -37.10 -11.74
C GLU A 790 44.65 -38.63 -11.55
N HIS A 791 45.30 -39.19 -10.52
CA HIS A 791 45.44 -40.64 -10.28
C HIS A 791 44.15 -41.34 -9.76
N GLY A 792 43.04 -40.62 -9.60
CA GLY A 792 41.76 -41.14 -9.10
C GLY A 792 41.03 -42.15 -10.02
N ASP A 793 39.87 -42.66 -9.56
CA ASP A 793 38.92 -43.37 -10.45
C ASP A 793 38.34 -42.45 -11.54
N ARG A 794 38.42 -41.15 -11.28
CA ARG A 794 38.09 -40.01 -12.13
C ARG A 794 39.21 -39.00 -11.94
N ASP A 795 39.63 -38.40 -13.05
CA ASP A 795 40.50 -37.24 -13.05
C ASP A 795 39.77 -36.08 -12.35
N LEU A 796 40.29 -35.62 -11.22
CA LEU A 796 39.74 -34.50 -10.46
C LEU A 796 40.33 -33.16 -10.90
N PHE A 797 41.40 -33.16 -11.69
CA PHE A 797 42.11 -31.95 -12.10
C PHE A 797 41.58 -31.49 -13.47
N GLY A 798 40.77 -30.43 -13.48
CA GLY A 798 40.18 -29.90 -14.72
C GLY A 798 41.19 -29.24 -15.67
N GLY A 799 42.42 -29.04 -15.21
CA GLY A 799 43.51 -28.37 -15.90
C GLY A 799 43.82 -26.98 -15.34
N GLU A 800 44.53 -26.16 -16.11
CA GLU A 800 45.13 -24.90 -15.65
C GLU A 800 44.61 -23.65 -16.37
N PHE A 801 44.58 -22.54 -15.63
CA PHE A 801 44.40 -21.19 -16.18
C PHE A 801 45.73 -20.62 -16.74
N GLU A 802 45.65 -19.56 -17.57
CA GLU A 802 46.82 -18.87 -18.15
C GLU A 802 47.84 -18.31 -17.12
N ASN A 803 47.49 -18.30 -15.83
CA ASN A 803 48.33 -17.83 -14.72
C ASN A 803 49.00 -18.98 -13.92
N GLY A 804 48.92 -20.24 -14.37
CA GLY A 804 49.49 -21.40 -13.68
C GLY A 804 48.73 -21.83 -12.41
N THR A 805 47.45 -21.45 -12.29
CA THR A 805 46.58 -21.96 -11.21
C THR A 805 45.70 -23.06 -11.81
N GLY A 806 45.70 -24.24 -11.17
CA GLY A 806 44.80 -25.34 -11.50
C GLY A 806 43.38 -25.12 -10.97
N TYR A 807 42.43 -25.88 -11.50
CA TYR A 807 41.06 -25.98 -10.96
C TYR A 807 40.60 -27.43 -10.91
N LEU A 808 39.74 -27.73 -9.94
CA LEU A 808 39.18 -29.07 -9.75
C LEU A 808 37.81 -29.20 -10.45
N ASP A 809 37.61 -30.31 -11.14
CA ASP A 809 36.30 -30.71 -11.67
C ASP A 809 35.56 -31.45 -10.55
N LEU A 810 34.88 -30.76 -9.63
CA LEU A 810 34.14 -31.37 -8.51
C LEU A 810 32.63 -31.28 -8.72
N LYS A 811 31.89 -32.33 -8.36
CA LYS A 811 30.43 -32.32 -8.39
C LYS A 811 29.87 -31.38 -7.31
N GLU A 812 29.07 -30.42 -7.77
CA GLU A 812 28.24 -29.51 -6.97
C GLU A 812 27.52 -30.24 -5.82
N ASP A 813 27.63 -29.70 -4.60
CA ASP A 813 27.02 -30.22 -3.37
C ASP A 813 27.34 -31.69 -3.04
N GLN A 814 28.42 -32.24 -3.59
CA GLN A 814 28.70 -33.69 -3.54
C GLN A 814 30.15 -34.05 -3.28
N GLU A 815 31.12 -33.26 -3.72
CA GLU A 815 32.53 -33.65 -3.67
C GLU A 815 33.42 -32.57 -3.05
N PHE A 816 34.17 -32.98 -2.02
CA PHE A 816 35.06 -32.11 -1.25
C PHE A 816 36.46 -32.74 -1.20
N VAL A 817 37.50 -31.97 -1.51
CA VAL A 817 38.89 -32.41 -1.47
C VAL A 817 39.61 -31.73 -0.31
N PHE A 818 40.13 -32.53 0.62
CA PHE A 818 40.98 -32.09 1.71
C PHE A 818 42.44 -32.30 1.32
N LEU A 819 43.23 -31.23 1.28
CA LEU A 819 44.66 -31.26 1.07
C LEU A 819 45.36 -30.91 2.39
N PHE A 820 46.17 -31.82 2.91
CA PHE A 820 46.89 -31.66 4.18
C PHE A 820 48.37 -31.38 3.94
N GLU A 821 48.93 -30.53 4.79
CA GLU A 821 50.36 -30.27 4.95
C GLU A 821 50.78 -30.76 6.34
N LEU A 822 51.68 -31.74 6.40
CA LEU A 822 52.11 -32.44 7.62
C LEU A 822 53.62 -32.34 7.88
N THR A 823 54.41 -31.88 6.91
CA THR A 823 55.88 -31.79 7.00
C THR A 823 56.37 -30.42 7.44
N ASP A 824 55.64 -29.35 7.09
CA ASP A 824 55.81 -28.01 7.68
C ASP A 824 54.63 -27.64 8.59
N GLU A 825 54.89 -27.01 9.74
CA GLU A 825 53.85 -26.57 10.69
C GLU A 825 53.65 -25.06 10.55
N ALA A 826 52.48 -24.63 10.09
CA ALA A 826 52.16 -23.22 9.95
C ALA A 826 52.28 -22.51 11.31
N PRO A 827 52.93 -21.34 11.39
CA PRO A 827 52.96 -20.56 12.63
C PRO A 827 51.53 -20.25 13.08
N GLY A 828 51.14 -20.58 14.32
CA GLY A 828 49.76 -20.42 14.82
C GLY A 828 49.21 -18.98 14.94
N SER A 829 49.82 -18.00 14.28
CA SER A 829 49.29 -16.65 14.04
C SER A 829 49.39 -16.23 12.56
N MET A 830 49.70 -17.16 11.66
CA MET A 830 49.71 -16.97 10.23
C MET A 830 48.28 -17.03 9.71
N ASP A 831 47.97 -16.18 8.74
CA ASP A 831 46.71 -16.28 8.02
C ASP A 831 46.75 -17.55 7.13
N PRO A 832 45.70 -18.39 7.11
CA PRO A 832 45.66 -19.55 6.22
C PRO A 832 45.97 -19.20 4.76
N ASP A 833 45.49 -18.05 4.27
CA ASP A 833 45.66 -17.63 2.88
C ASP A 833 47.12 -17.22 2.60
N ASP A 834 47.78 -16.53 3.54
CA ASP A 834 49.23 -16.27 3.48
C ASP A 834 50.06 -17.57 3.42
N TYR A 835 49.63 -18.66 4.07
CA TYR A 835 50.34 -19.95 4.06
C TYR A 835 50.09 -20.74 2.78
N TRP A 836 48.88 -20.67 2.24
CA TRP A 836 48.53 -21.30 0.95
C TRP A 836 49.20 -20.60 -0.23
N ASP A 837 49.29 -19.26 -0.21
CA ASP A 837 50.02 -18.51 -1.24
C ASP A 837 51.54 -18.76 -1.19
N GLN A 838 52.12 -19.07 -0.01
CA GLN A 838 53.53 -19.47 0.09
C GLN A 838 53.86 -20.73 -0.73
N ALA A 839 52.97 -21.72 -0.75
CA ALA A 839 53.12 -22.92 -1.58
C ALA A 839 53.15 -22.61 -3.10
N LYS A 840 52.56 -21.48 -3.51
CA LYS A 840 52.56 -20.99 -4.90
C LYS A 840 53.82 -20.19 -5.26
N GLU A 841 54.43 -19.48 -4.30
CA GLU A 841 55.58 -18.60 -4.59
C GLU A 841 56.92 -19.36 -4.75
N THR A 842 57.00 -20.62 -4.32
CA THR A 842 58.22 -21.44 -4.35
C THR A 842 58.51 -22.04 -5.73
N ASN A 843 59.46 -21.42 -6.44
CA ASN A 843 60.00 -21.95 -7.71
C ASN A 843 60.93 -23.18 -7.54
N THR A 844 60.90 -23.83 -6.38
CA THR A 844 61.80 -24.91 -5.97
C THR A 844 61.02 -25.93 -5.14
N PRO A 845 61.25 -27.26 -5.32
CA PRO A 845 60.71 -28.30 -4.44
C PRO A 845 60.95 -27.98 -2.96
N GLY A 846 59.91 -28.17 -2.15
CA GLY A 846 59.92 -27.99 -0.70
C GLY A 846 58.49 -27.85 -0.17
N ASP A 847 58.40 -27.62 1.14
CA ASP A 847 57.13 -27.52 1.88
C ASP A 847 56.91 -26.03 2.28
N PRO A 848 55.65 -25.54 2.40
CA PRO A 848 54.41 -26.30 2.23
C PRO A 848 54.06 -26.56 0.76
N ASN A 849 53.49 -27.74 0.49
CA ASN A 849 53.01 -28.15 -0.83
C ASN A 849 51.68 -28.93 -0.78
N PHE A 850 51.18 -29.27 0.41
CA PHE A 850 49.85 -29.86 0.62
C PHE A 850 49.59 -31.19 -0.15
N ASN A 851 50.64 -31.92 -0.56
CA ASN A 851 50.51 -33.25 -1.16
C ASN A 851 50.56 -34.40 -0.11
N ASP A 852 50.96 -34.09 1.12
CA ASP A 852 51.28 -35.07 2.18
C ASP A 852 50.15 -36.06 2.46
N VAL A 853 48.91 -35.57 2.47
CA VAL A 853 47.69 -36.39 2.40
C VAL A 853 46.62 -35.65 1.61
N ILE A 854 46.08 -36.28 0.57
CA ILE A 854 44.91 -35.77 -0.17
C ILE A 854 43.74 -36.72 0.00
N VAL A 855 42.58 -36.21 0.42
CA VAL A 855 41.37 -37.00 0.69
C VAL A 855 40.17 -36.43 -0.03
N LEU A 856 39.54 -37.23 -0.89
CA LEU A 856 38.22 -36.94 -1.46
C LEU A 856 37.12 -37.44 -0.50
N VAL A 857 36.17 -36.57 -0.19
CA VAL A 857 34.91 -36.89 0.48
C VAL A 857 33.77 -36.71 -0.53
N GLU A 858 33.11 -37.81 -0.88
CA GLU A 858 31.89 -37.80 -1.68
C GLU A 858 30.66 -37.96 -0.76
N VAL A 859 29.62 -37.17 -0.97
CA VAL A 859 28.31 -37.30 -0.31
C VAL A 859 27.20 -37.46 -1.33
N ASP A 860 26.17 -38.24 -0.99
CA ASP A 860 24.90 -38.17 -1.71
C ASP A 860 24.40 -36.72 -1.73
N LYS A 861 23.87 -36.25 -2.87
CA LYS A 861 23.47 -34.85 -3.11
C LYS A 861 22.89 -34.24 -1.84
N ILE A 862 23.53 -33.20 -1.32
CA ILE A 862 22.91 -32.37 -0.27
C ILE A 862 21.53 -31.99 -0.81
N PRO A 863 20.42 -32.21 -0.06
CA PRO A 863 19.09 -32.03 -0.61
C PRO A 863 18.81 -30.57 -1.01
N THR A 864 19.11 -30.23 -2.26
CA THR A 864 18.64 -29.03 -2.98
C THR A 864 17.15 -29.13 -3.33
N ALA A 865 16.54 -30.30 -3.10
CA ALA A 865 15.11 -30.39 -2.89
C ALA A 865 14.71 -29.59 -1.62
N ASP A 866 14.00 -28.49 -1.90
CA ASP A 866 13.16 -27.67 -1.01
C ASP A 866 13.63 -26.23 -0.76
N ILE A 867 14.01 -25.50 -1.83
CA ILE A 867 13.38 -24.17 -2.00
C ILE A 867 11.91 -24.46 -2.32
N ALA A 868 11.06 -24.40 -1.29
CA ALA A 868 9.64 -24.67 -1.48
C ALA A 868 9.05 -23.58 -2.39
N ALA A 869 8.51 -24.00 -3.55
CA ALA A 869 7.82 -23.11 -4.47
C ALA A 869 6.78 -22.26 -3.70
N PRO A 870 6.69 -20.96 -3.99
CA PRO A 870 5.83 -20.05 -3.24
C PRO A 870 4.37 -20.45 -3.39
N ALA A 871 3.74 -20.82 -2.27
CA ALA A 871 2.31 -21.07 -2.23
C ALA A 871 1.57 -19.75 -1.96
N PRO A 872 0.53 -19.41 -2.73
CA PRO A 872 -0.33 -18.29 -2.37
C PRO A 872 -0.96 -18.56 -1.01
N VAL A 873 -0.99 -17.53 -0.15
CA VAL A 873 -1.57 -17.64 1.18
C VAL A 873 -2.75 -16.70 1.36
N ASN A 874 -3.73 -17.12 2.14
CA ASN A 874 -4.86 -16.28 2.53
C ASN A 874 -4.44 -15.23 3.58
N GLU A 875 -5.36 -14.34 3.98
CA GLU A 875 -5.16 -13.31 5.04
C GLU A 875 -4.68 -13.86 6.40
N LYS A 876 -4.74 -15.18 6.63
CA LYS A 876 -4.32 -15.86 7.87
C LYS A 876 -2.97 -16.57 7.72
N GLY A 877 -2.39 -16.60 6.52
CA GLY A 877 -1.14 -17.28 6.21
C GLY A 877 -1.29 -18.77 5.86
N ASP A 878 -2.51 -19.28 5.65
CA ASP A 878 -2.75 -20.66 5.20
C ASP A 878 -2.57 -20.76 3.67
N GLN A 879 -1.96 -21.85 3.18
CA GLN A 879 -1.80 -22.10 1.74
C GLN A 879 -3.15 -22.28 1.02
N VAL A 880 -3.26 -21.72 -0.19
CA VAL A 880 -4.43 -21.79 -1.08
C VAL A 880 -4.08 -22.54 -2.35
N ASP A 881 -4.90 -23.52 -2.74
CA ASP A 881 -4.71 -24.31 -3.97
C ASP A 881 -5.22 -23.53 -5.20
N VAL A 882 -4.29 -22.92 -5.93
CA VAL A 882 -4.53 -22.28 -7.25
C VAL A 882 -4.41 -23.32 -8.37
N GLY A 883 -5.29 -24.33 -8.35
CA GLY A 883 -5.19 -25.51 -9.20
C GLY A 883 -5.07 -25.23 -10.71
N GLU A 884 -4.35 -26.12 -11.42
CA GLU A 884 -4.03 -26.01 -12.85
C GLU A 884 -5.25 -25.64 -13.72
N GLY A 885 -5.27 -24.41 -14.21
CA GLY A 885 -6.30 -23.87 -15.10
C GLY A 885 -6.33 -24.57 -16.46
N LYS A 886 -7.05 -25.69 -16.56
CA LYS A 886 -7.30 -26.35 -17.86
C LYS A 886 -8.12 -25.44 -18.76
N SER A 887 -7.49 -24.99 -19.85
CA SER A 887 -8.18 -24.26 -20.91
C SER A 887 -9.16 -25.19 -21.64
N ASP A 888 -10.43 -25.09 -21.26
CA ASP A 888 -11.52 -25.85 -21.88
C ASP A 888 -11.87 -25.28 -23.27
N ASN A 889 -11.00 -25.58 -24.23
CA ASN A 889 -11.14 -25.24 -25.64
C ASN A 889 -12.24 -26.09 -26.29
N SER A 890 -13.51 -25.75 -26.01
CA SER A 890 -14.67 -26.34 -26.70
C SER A 890 -15.33 -25.32 -27.64
N THR A 891 -15.07 -25.50 -28.93
CA THR A 891 -15.80 -24.84 -30.01
C THR A 891 -17.03 -25.68 -30.36
N GLY A 892 -18.26 -25.21 -30.09
CA GLY A 892 -19.44 -26.04 -30.41
C GLY A 892 -20.84 -25.55 -30.06
N ASP A 893 -21.40 -24.70 -30.93
CA ASP A 893 -22.84 -24.61 -31.25
C ASP A 893 -23.83 -23.96 -30.24
N LYS A 894 -25.04 -23.67 -30.73
CA LYS A 894 -25.99 -22.68 -30.19
C LYS A 894 -27.24 -23.27 -29.54
N THR A 895 -27.93 -22.39 -28.79
CA THR A 895 -29.39 -22.31 -28.47
C THR A 895 -29.89 -22.86 -27.12
N SER A 896 -31.01 -22.26 -26.67
CA SER A 896 -31.69 -22.36 -25.34
C SER A 896 -30.84 -21.89 -24.14
N SER A 897 -31.16 -20.84 -23.38
CA SER A 897 -32.39 -20.30 -22.74
C SER A 897 -32.54 -20.75 -21.29
N HIS A 898 -32.37 -19.79 -20.36
CA HIS A 898 -32.60 -19.91 -18.91
C HIS A 898 -31.95 -21.12 -18.23
N ASP A 899 -30.85 -20.86 -17.53
CA ASP A 899 -30.81 -21.19 -16.10
C ASP A 899 -30.06 -20.06 -15.37
N ASP A 900 -30.62 -19.68 -14.24
CA ASP A 900 -30.21 -18.59 -13.36
C ASP A 900 -29.64 -19.20 -12.08
N PRO A 901 -28.33 -19.07 -11.78
CA PRO A 901 -27.79 -19.32 -10.45
C PRO A 901 -27.92 -18.03 -9.63
N GLY A 902 -29.16 -17.66 -9.30
CA GLY A 902 -29.46 -16.41 -8.61
C GLY A 902 -28.79 -16.34 -7.24
N ILE A 903 -28.05 -15.25 -7.00
CA ILE A 903 -27.65 -14.82 -5.66
C ILE A 903 -28.46 -13.57 -5.35
N GLU A 904 -29.54 -13.74 -4.57
CA GLU A 904 -30.21 -12.62 -3.92
C GLU A 904 -29.28 -12.04 -2.86
N VAL A 905 -28.87 -10.78 -3.04
CA VAL A 905 -27.98 -10.08 -2.12
C VAL A 905 -28.80 -9.53 -0.96
N ASN A 906 -28.85 -10.28 0.15
CA ASN A 906 -29.49 -9.87 1.41
C ASN A 906 -28.85 -10.61 2.61
N THR A 907 -27.52 -10.52 2.74
CA THR A 907 -26.79 -10.99 3.93
C THR A 907 -25.58 -10.11 4.25
N ASP A 908 -25.49 -9.69 5.50
CA ASP A 908 -24.58 -8.66 6.05
C ASP A 908 -23.12 -9.12 6.20
N HIS A 909 -22.70 -10.18 5.51
CA HIS A 909 -21.36 -10.77 5.59
C HIS A 909 -20.97 -11.41 4.26
N ILE A 910 -19.78 -11.04 3.76
CA ILE A 910 -19.06 -11.78 2.73
C ILE A 910 -17.88 -12.47 3.41
N VAL A 911 -17.71 -13.77 3.16
CA VAL A 911 -16.46 -14.49 3.42
C VAL A 911 -15.92 -14.87 2.05
N VAL A 912 -14.78 -14.28 1.69
CA VAL A 912 -13.98 -14.73 0.54
C VAL A 912 -13.09 -15.88 1.01
N GLY A 913 -12.89 -16.87 0.14
CA GLY A 913 -11.98 -17.99 0.34
C GLY A 913 -11.05 -18.10 -0.86
#